data_AF-A0A9P3AKS8-F1
#
_entry.id   AF-A0A9P3AKS8-F1
#
_cell.length_a   1.000
_cell.length_b   1.000
_cell.length_c   1.000
_cell.angle_alpha   90.00
_cell.angle_beta   90.00
_cell.angle_gamma   90.00
#
_symmetry.space_group_name_H-M   'P 1'
#
loop_
_entity.id
_entity.type
_entity.pdbx_description
1 polymer ?
#
loop_
_entity_poly.entity_id
_entity_poly.type
_entity_poly.pdbx_seq_one_letter_code
_entity_poly.pdbx_strand_id
1 'polypeptide(L)'
;MNIRNILQRITVIGQRTRIAIYDSGYQGEFRNVRVTAEAFDHSERITRFILDDERLRTNIEFISVSYLDILRHGYVRVKRDLVEQHGAIRIEAHAYSLSSTVSVEHIGMQILESQGSNTTRSLVICSAGHDGESARFPGALRNVVSVGLLLENGGVVGYGPLDNLPPSFLLQDLEYPSVEAGSAIKGSSPAVVLLSVLAASIADRVKGPATNAVIQAGLLLLSRAYRNSYLVSEFAVIEQRFNSVALERKSRGYTVTMAFSWPCDHLQLARLAICCEPSQMAIGDYLKSSKVQITIYLNNNTVGQYAGCALLDMDRLAIPVEETQSVQEIRIAIDGLCESIGICWTGLDCSVLEETVIPLKQPGDQVILGISASHDASVVLVVNGNLVQGIQQERLTRIKHDGRSILDSNVAINYCLAASGLSISDVDIITFNSQALTPEYTGLSQPLAGPSFDAFDPYSVKCLYVSHHLCHALAGFSGAHTASAKVFVADGSGGVTIGSDDLLLTGPDLKKYLEQGRNDEDMLLHTFSVYDINTSGYRLISREYARSFNVRAGSSSLGETYAAVSQYVFGSWQDSGKLMGLAPYGDRTSPSLLVRDSEGKLNFSYTWKLSVQKDLNDNIFQHANLAARVQADLELALLDRFNKYAVSQDHIVFSGGIALNSVANHKIRTSLSPKSFFLLPAQHDAGVAIGAAAAALYWSTGHVPTGLFNNDFLGVVYDLNDVFLALNKYSNRVKISKVDTQVIATQLSKGKVFGHFSLTLGSEFGPRALGARSILADPRKKETWLHINRWIKYREDFRPFAPMVTSESAEIFFDCNVDLPYMLEIVEVRDGYREALGAVTHVDGTARVQTVDKSRTPEIHRLLKSFEVITGLPVLLNTSFNVRGQPIVETPIQALEMLLSTQLDGVVFGEYLVEVNTDLDVLVSAETILQFAPGVLLQVSNDGQDMKCYLKVNGQGRTRRVPQHLARLLLKVDGVKSVGELCTQCGTQVEDDLLTELSRYVRLRIFNACKSRMGAR
;
A
#
# COMPACT_ATOMS: atom_id res chain seq x y z
N MET A 1 13.98 43.33 46.29
CA MET A 1 13.44 43.10 47.64
C MET A 1 12.20 42.21 47.54
N ASN A 2 12.30 40.99 48.07
CA ASN A 2 11.27 40.04 48.51
C ASN A 2 9.94 39.88 47.75
N ILE A 3 9.98 39.17 46.62
CA ILE A 3 8.95 38.19 46.20
C ILE A 3 9.33 36.82 46.81
N ARG A 4 9.54 36.79 48.13
CA ARG A 4 9.71 35.54 48.91
C ARG A 4 8.63 35.37 49.98
N ASN A 5 7.80 36.39 50.21
CA ASN A 5 6.76 36.40 51.26
C ASN A 5 5.30 36.31 50.74
N ILE A 6 5.08 36.10 49.44
CA ILE A 6 3.72 35.80 48.90
C ILE A 6 3.54 34.29 48.62
N LEU A 7 4.60 33.48 48.75
CA LEU A 7 4.56 32.02 48.58
C LEU A 7 4.35 31.23 49.88
N GLN A 8 3.97 31.87 50.99
CA GLN A 8 3.92 31.21 52.31
C GLN A 8 2.55 31.09 52.99
N ARG A 9 1.43 31.24 52.28
CA ARG A 9 0.10 30.86 52.81
C ARG A 9 -0.84 30.21 51.79
N ILE A 10 -0.34 29.19 51.11
CA ILE A 10 -1.19 28.02 50.82
C ILE A 10 -0.44 26.83 51.39
N THR A 11 -0.96 26.28 52.48
CA THR A 11 -0.49 25.04 53.07
C THR A 11 -0.42 24.00 51.96
N VAL A 12 0.79 23.55 51.63
CA VAL A 12 1.00 22.30 50.90
C VAL A 12 0.45 21.20 51.80
N ILE A 13 -0.84 20.87 51.65
CA ILE A 13 -1.30 19.53 52.00
C ILE A 13 -0.78 18.67 50.86
N GLY A 14 0.27 17.90 51.13
CA GLY A 14 0.78 16.93 50.18
C GLY A 14 -0.34 15.97 49.78
N GLN A 15 -0.83 16.07 48.56
CA GLN A 15 -1.88 15.20 48.05
C GLN A 15 -1.40 14.57 46.74
N ARG A 16 -1.02 13.29 46.85
CA ARG A 16 -0.66 12.42 45.73
C ARG A 16 -1.95 12.01 45.04
N THR A 17 -2.12 12.36 43.77
CA THR A 17 -3.06 11.67 42.87
C THR A 17 -2.73 10.18 42.91
N ARG A 18 -3.68 9.33 43.31
CA ARG A 18 -3.53 7.87 43.26
C ARG A 18 -4.18 7.36 41.99
N ILE A 19 -3.42 6.63 41.19
CA ILE A 19 -3.89 5.95 39.99
C ILE A 19 -3.77 4.45 40.22
N ALA A 20 -4.89 3.74 40.13
CA ALA A 20 -4.97 2.29 40.13
C ALA A 20 -5.23 1.82 38.68
N ILE A 21 -4.42 0.89 38.18
CA ILE A 21 -4.63 0.21 36.90
C ILE A 21 -5.00 -1.24 37.22
N TYR A 22 -6.17 -1.67 36.77
CA TYR A 22 -6.66 -3.04 36.84
C TYR A 22 -6.43 -3.65 35.44
N ASP A 23 -5.27 -4.30 35.27
CA ASP A 23 -4.86 -5.04 34.06
C ASP A 23 -4.32 -6.43 34.45
N SER A 24 -4.92 -7.48 33.86
CA SER A 24 -4.55 -8.89 34.02
C SER A 24 -3.10 -9.28 33.70
N GLY A 25 -2.28 -8.40 33.13
CA GLY A 25 -0.82 -8.62 33.02
C GLY A 25 -0.08 -8.64 34.37
N TYR A 26 -0.71 -8.18 35.45
CA TYR A 26 -0.07 -7.93 36.75
C TYR A 26 -0.81 -8.50 37.98
N GLN A 27 -1.66 -9.52 37.80
CA GLN A 27 -2.30 -10.29 38.89
C GLN A 27 -2.99 -9.47 40.00
N GLY A 28 -3.65 -8.36 39.66
CA GLY A 28 -4.45 -7.61 40.64
C GLY A 28 -3.64 -6.87 41.72
N GLU A 29 -2.33 -6.68 41.54
CA GLU A 29 -1.52 -5.83 42.43
C GLU A 29 -1.54 -4.35 42.03
N PHE A 30 -1.79 -3.48 43.02
CA PHE A 30 -1.83 -2.02 42.88
C PHE A 30 -0.41 -1.42 42.92
N ARG A 31 -0.07 -0.51 41.99
CA ARG A 31 1.20 0.25 42.04
C ARG A 31 1.01 1.74 41.77
N ASN A 32 1.90 2.56 42.35
CA ASN A 32 2.08 3.95 41.93
C ASN A 32 2.84 3.98 40.59
N VAL A 33 2.23 4.50 39.52
CA VAL A 33 2.84 4.54 38.19
C VAL A 33 3.82 5.72 38.09
N ARG A 34 5.06 5.47 37.66
CA ARG A 34 6.01 6.50 37.21
C ARG A 34 5.98 6.56 35.69
N VAL A 35 5.40 7.63 35.14
CA VAL A 35 5.25 7.81 33.70
C VAL A 35 6.61 8.17 33.07
N THR A 36 7.16 7.31 32.20
CA THR A 36 8.33 7.60 31.34
C THR A 36 7.89 7.93 29.91
N ALA A 37 8.74 8.57 29.10
CA ALA A 37 8.38 9.12 27.79
C ALA A 37 7.99 8.07 26.72
N GLU A 38 8.27 6.78 26.95
CA GLU A 38 8.15 5.69 25.97
C GLU A 38 6.93 4.76 26.19
N ALA A 39 6.02 5.12 27.10
CA ALA A 39 4.86 4.30 27.46
C ALA A 39 3.88 4.04 26.28
N PHE A 40 3.62 2.75 26.00
CA PHE A 40 2.74 2.26 24.93
C PHE A 40 1.28 2.04 25.36
N ASP A 41 0.97 2.04 26.66
CA ASP A 41 -0.36 1.75 27.18
C ASP A 41 -1.29 2.97 27.19
N HIS A 42 -2.52 2.80 26.69
CA HIS A 42 -3.52 3.86 26.55
C HIS A 42 -3.96 4.42 27.92
N SER A 43 -4.04 3.56 28.94
CA SER A 43 -4.33 3.98 30.31
C SER A 43 -3.23 4.86 30.91
N GLU A 44 -1.96 4.58 30.59
CA GLU A 44 -0.82 5.42 30.97
C GLU A 44 -0.79 6.76 30.21
N ARG A 45 -1.24 6.80 28.94
CA ARG A 45 -1.36 8.03 28.14
C ARG A 45 -2.43 8.99 28.67
N ILE A 46 -3.60 8.47 29.04
CA ILE A 46 -4.66 9.25 29.70
C ILE A 46 -4.16 9.80 31.03
N THR A 47 -3.47 8.96 31.80
CA THR A 47 -2.88 9.34 33.10
C THR A 47 -1.87 10.50 32.96
N ARG A 48 -1.01 10.49 31.93
CA ARG A 48 -0.07 11.59 31.64
C ARG A 48 -0.80 12.92 31.39
N PHE A 49 -1.84 12.91 30.55
CA PHE A 49 -2.62 14.10 30.23
C PHE A 49 -3.24 14.75 31.48
N ILE A 50 -3.80 13.95 32.38
CA ILE A 50 -4.45 14.42 33.61
C ILE A 50 -3.43 15.00 34.60
N LEU A 51 -2.24 14.42 34.70
CA LEU A 51 -1.17 14.93 35.58
C LEU A 51 -0.52 16.23 35.05
N ASP A 52 -0.52 16.41 33.73
CA ASP A 52 0.06 17.57 33.04
C ASP A 52 -0.90 18.79 33.02
N ASP A 53 -2.21 18.61 33.17
CA ASP A 53 -3.18 19.72 33.27
C ASP A 53 -3.38 20.18 34.73
N GLU A 54 -2.90 21.37 35.07
CA GLU A 54 -2.97 21.92 36.43
C GLU A 54 -4.41 22.08 36.97
N ARG A 55 -5.43 22.15 36.09
CA ARG A 55 -6.84 22.24 36.46
C ARG A 55 -7.41 20.92 36.97
N LEU A 56 -6.80 19.79 36.58
CA LEU A 56 -7.20 18.43 36.94
C LEU A 56 -6.40 17.87 38.13
N ARG A 57 -5.44 18.64 38.67
CA ARG A 57 -4.66 18.32 39.89
C ARG A 57 -5.47 18.46 41.19
N THR A 58 -6.72 18.03 41.19
CA THR A 58 -7.58 17.98 42.39
C THR A 58 -7.54 16.57 43.02
N ASN A 59 -8.08 16.40 44.23
CA ASN A 59 -8.16 15.11 44.95
C ASN A 59 -9.09 14.12 44.24
N ILE A 60 -8.61 13.51 43.16
CA ILE A 60 -9.32 12.49 42.39
C ILE A 60 -8.48 11.19 42.47
N GLU A 61 -9.10 10.11 42.94
CA GLU A 61 -8.55 8.76 42.79
C GLU A 61 -9.01 8.20 41.43
N PHE A 62 -8.06 7.81 40.59
CA PHE A 62 -8.35 7.27 39.26
C PHE A 62 -8.24 5.75 39.29
N ILE A 63 -9.26 5.08 38.76
CA ILE A 63 -9.22 3.63 38.57
C ILE A 63 -9.41 3.38 37.06
N SER A 64 -8.37 2.89 36.41
CA SER A 64 -8.45 2.42 35.03
C SER A 64 -8.67 0.91 35.05
N VAL A 65 -9.69 0.43 34.34
CA VAL A 65 -10.00 -1.00 34.24
C VAL A 65 -9.91 -1.41 32.79
N SER A 66 -9.13 -2.46 32.50
CA SER A 66 -9.03 -3.00 31.15
C SER A 66 -10.34 -3.70 30.75
N TYR A 67 -10.68 -3.63 29.46
CA TYR A 67 -11.83 -4.37 28.95
C TYR A 67 -11.62 -5.90 29.06
N LEU A 68 -10.38 -6.40 28.96
CA LEU A 68 -10.04 -7.80 29.21
C LEU A 68 -10.42 -8.27 30.61
N ASP A 69 -10.34 -7.40 31.61
CA ASP A 69 -10.75 -7.74 32.96
C ASP A 69 -12.27 -7.71 33.13
N ILE A 70 -12.96 -6.77 32.48
CA ILE A 70 -14.42 -6.76 32.40
C ILE A 70 -14.93 -8.00 31.66
N LEU A 71 -14.24 -8.47 30.62
CA LEU A 71 -14.50 -9.70 29.88
C LEU A 71 -14.33 -10.95 30.74
N ARG A 72 -13.19 -11.06 31.43
CA ARG A 72 -12.81 -12.27 32.19
C ARG A 72 -13.58 -12.41 33.49
N HIS A 73 -13.91 -11.29 34.13
CA HIS A 73 -14.49 -11.31 35.47
C HIS A 73 -15.95 -10.84 35.49
N GLY A 74 -16.43 -10.18 34.43
CA GLY A 74 -17.78 -9.65 34.32
C GLY A 74 -17.91 -8.26 34.94
N TYR A 75 -18.54 -7.33 34.23
CA TYR A 75 -18.69 -5.93 34.64
C TYR A 75 -19.25 -5.77 36.06
N VAL A 76 -20.30 -6.52 36.40
CA VAL A 76 -20.97 -6.45 37.71
C VAL A 76 -20.03 -6.87 38.84
N ARG A 77 -19.21 -7.90 38.61
CA ARG A 77 -18.24 -8.39 39.58
C ARG A 77 -17.09 -7.41 39.76
N VAL A 78 -16.49 -6.94 38.67
CA VAL A 78 -15.40 -5.94 38.74
C VAL A 78 -15.89 -4.67 39.43
N LYS A 79 -17.11 -4.21 39.11
CA LYS A 79 -17.76 -3.10 39.81
C LYS A 79 -17.92 -3.38 41.32
N ARG A 80 -18.41 -4.55 41.70
CA ARG A 80 -18.57 -4.95 43.10
C ARG A 80 -17.22 -4.97 43.82
N ASP A 81 -16.21 -5.60 43.23
CA ASP A 81 -14.88 -5.76 43.83
C ASP A 81 -14.21 -4.38 44.00
N LEU A 82 -14.40 -3.46 43.06
CA LEU A 82 -13.96 -2.06 43.19
C LEU A 82 -14.71 -1.33 44.31
N VAL A 83 -16.03 -1.50 44.42
CA VAL A 83 -16.86 -0.88 45.47
C VAL A 83 -16.52 -1.43 46.86
N GLU A 84 -16.27 -2.73 46.99
CA GLU A 84 -15.80 -3.35 48.23
C GLU A 84 -14.44 -2.78 48.68
N GLN A 85 -13.57 -2.48 47.71
CA GLN A 85 -12.21 -2.02 48.00
C GLN A 85 -12.09 -0.51 48.22
N HIS A 86 -12.91 0.31 47.56
CA HIS A 86 -12.80 1.78 47.59
C HIS A 86 -14.09 2.50 48.02
N GLY A 87 -15.11 1.78 48.48
CA GLY A 87 -16.38 2.35 48.94
C GLY A 87 -17.32 2.74 47.79
N ALA A 88 -18.20 3.71 48.01
CA ALA A 88 -19.10 4.21 46.97
C ALA A 88 -18.28 4.88 45.85
N ILE A 89 -18.18 4.22 44.70
CA ILE A 89 -17.48 4.76 43.53
C ILE A 89 -18.50 5.25 42.51
N ARG A 90 -18.38 6.52 42.09
CA ARG A 90 -19.09 7.04 40.93
C ARG A 90 -18.36 6.58 39.67
N ILE A 91 -19.00 5.69 38.89
CA ILE A 91 -18.44 5.20 37.64
C ILE A 91 -18.81 6.17 36.52
N GLU A 92 -17.82 6.90 35.99
CA GLU A 92 -17.96 7.73 34.80
C GLU A 92 -17.23 7.04 33.64
N ALA A 93 -17.92 6.09 33.03
CA ALA A 93 -17.35 5.27 31.96
C ALA A 93 -17.28 6.06 30.66
N HIS A 94 -16.08 6.18 30.10
CA HIS A 94 -15.88 6.71 28.77
C HIS A 94 -15.12 5.73 27.86
N ALA A 95 -15.82 5.10 26.90
CA ALA A 95 -15.26 4.23 25.89
C ALA A 95 -15.14 5.01 24.58
N TYR A 96 -13.98 4.89 23.94
CA TYR A 96 -13.62 5.67 22.78
C TYR A 96 -13.24 4.76 21.63
N SER A 97 -14.00 4.78 20.53
CA SER A 97 -13.51 4.37 19.22
C SER A 97 -13.03 5.63 18.51
N LEU A 98 -11.87 6.14 18.90
CA LEU A 98 -11.29 7.33 18.28
C LEU A 98 -10.12 6.91 17.38
N SER A 99 -10.00 7.55 16.21
CA SER A 99 -8.71 7.56 15.53
C SER A 99 -7.66 8.13 16.48
N SER A 100 -6.41 7.71 16.36
CA SER A 100 -5.29 8.15 17.22
C SER A 100 -5.04 9.67 17.25
N THR A 101 -5.86 10.46 16.53
CA THR A 101 -5.76 11.90 16.31
C THR A 101 -6.83 12.74 17.00
N VAL A 102 -7.86 12.16 17.65
CA VAL A 102 -8.80 12.97 18.46
C VAL A 102 -8.22 13.22 19.85
N SER A 103 -8.11 14.49 20.23
CA SER A 103 -7.47 14.92 21.48
C SER A 103 -8.28 14.56 22.74
N VAL A 104 -7.58 14.01 23.73
CA VAL A 104 -8.07 13.74 25.09
C VAL A 104 -8.52 15.02 25.82
N GLU A 105 -8.19 16.22 25.32
CA GLU A 105 -8.61 17.50 25.90
C GLU A 105 -10.12 17.76 25.81
N HIS A 106 -10.78 17.30 24.74
CA HIS A 106 -12.24 17.49 24.58
C HIS A 106 -13.02 16.73 25.67
N ILE A 107 -12.41 15.65 26.17
CA ILE A 107 -12.94 14.77 27.22
C ILE A 107 -12.80 15.41 28.59
N GLY A 108 -11.64 15.99 28.89
CA GLY A 108 -11.39 16.69 30.16
C GLY A 108 -12.32 17.90 30.37
N MET A 109 -12.63 18.63 29.30
CA MET A 109 -13.55 19.79 29.36
C MET A 109 -15.00 19.37 29.64
N GLN A 110 -15.50 18.28 29.06
CA GLN A 110 -16.85 17.77 29.35
C GLN A 110 -16.98 17.23 30.79
N ILE A 111 -15.92 16.62 31.33
CA ILE A 111 -15.87 16.21 32.74
C ILE A 111 -15.90 17.44 33.66
N LEU A 112 -15.17 18.51 33.32
CA LEU A 112 -15.16 19.76 34.08
C LEU A 112 -16.50 20.52 34.03
N GLU A 113 -17.15 20.54 32.86
CA GLU A 113 -18.44 21.21 32.65
C GLU A 113 -19.61 20.52 33.37
N SER A 114 -19.53 19.20 33.59
CA SER A 114 -20.58 18.41 34.25
C SER A 114 -20.48 18.35 35.78
N GLN A 115 -19.33 18.65 36.39
CA GLN A 115 -19.08 18.36 37.81
C GLN A 115 -19.38 19.50 38.78
N GLY A 116 -19.33 20.78 38.37
CA GLY A 116 -19.39 21.90 39.31
C GLY A 116 -18.19 21.93 40.27
N SER A 117 -17.70 23.11 40.63
CA SER A 117 -16.31 23.32 41.06
C SER A 117 -15.87 22.78 42.44
N ASN A 118 -16.63 21.92 43.17
CA ASN A 118 -16.38 21.76 44.61
C ASN A 118 -16.57 20.38 45.29
N THR A 119 -16.53 19.25 44.59
CA THR A 119 -16.57 17.93 45.27
C THR A 119 -15.47 16.97 44.83
N THR A 120 -14.64 16.54 45.77
CA THR A 120 -13.62 15.49 45.61
C THR A 120 -14.28 14.12 45.45
N ARG A 121 -14.09 13.45 44.31
CA ARG A 121 -14.75 12.18 43.94
C ARG A 121 -13.77 11.24 43.21
N SER A 122 -13.88 9.93 43.43
CA SER A 122 -13.12 8.89 42.71
C SER A 122 -13.75 8.62 41.34
N LEU A 123 -12.95 8.54 40.28
CA LEU A 123 -13.39 8.50 38.88
C LEU A 123 -12.83 7.24 38.18
N VAL A 124 -13.72 6.43 37.59
CA VAL A 124 -13.35 5.17 36.92
C VAL A 124 -13.44 5.32 35.41
N ILE A 125 -12.31 5.25 34.70
CA ILE A 125 -12.24 5.40 33.24
C ILE A 125 -12.00 4.02 32.59
N CYS A 126 -12.92 3.60 31.71
CA CYS A 126 -12.85 2.32 30.98
C CYS A 126 -12.55 2.58 29.49
N SER A 127 -11.31 2.40 29.03
CA SER A 127 -10.94 2.68 27.64
C SER A 127 -11.05 1.45 26.72
N ALA A 128 -11.57 1.67 25.51
CA ALA A 128 -11.41 0.77 24.37
C ALA A 128 -10.12 1.15 23.61
N GLY A 129 -8.97 0.77 24.15
CA GLY A 129 -7.66 1.05 23.53
C GLY A 129 -7.10 -0.14 22.74
N HIS A 130 -6.39 0.13 21.65
CA HIS A 130 -5.48 -0.80 20.98
C HIS A 130 -4.07 -0.64 21.58
N ASP A 131 -3.39 -1.74 21.90
CA ASP A 131 -1.93 -1.74 21.90
C ASP A 131 -1.44 -2.04 20.49
N GLY A 132 -0.29 -1.48 20.12
CA GLY A 132 0.18 -1.36 18.74
C GLY A 132 0.34 -2.65 17.92
N GLU A 133 -0.02 -3.82 18.45
CA GLU A 133 0.09 -5.10 17.74
C GLU A 133 -1.13 -6.04 17.92
N SER A 134 -2.01 -5.85 18.92
CA SER A 134 -3.17 -6.72 19.19
C SER A 134 -4.48 -5.98 19.53
N ALA A 135 -5.63 -6.58 19.18
CA ALA A 135 -6.95 -6.02 19.47
C ALA A 135 -7.41 -6.39 20.89
N ARG A 136 -7.87 -5.41 21.69
CA ARG A 136 -8.33 -5.62 23.08
C ARG A 136 -9.82 -6.01 23.22
N PHE A 137 -10.60 -6.05 22.13
CA PHE A 137 -12.01 -6.49 22.15
C PHE A 137 -12.19 -7.79 21.35
N PRO A 138 -12.79 -8.87 21.89
CA PRO A 138 -13.03 -10.10 21.15
C PRO A 138 -14.06 -9.80 20.07
N GLY A 139 -13.59 -9.75 18.81
CA GLY A 139 -14.39 -9.35 17.66
C GLY A 139 -14.19 -7.91 17.16
N ALA A 140 -13.39 -7.05 17.83
CA ALA A 140 -12.84 -5.88 17.13
C ALA A 140 -11.65 -6.36 16.29
N LEU A 141 -11.79 -6.34 14.97
CA LEU A 141 -10.65 -6.52 14.09
C LEU A 141 -9.89 -5.21 13.94
N ARG A 142 -8.66 -5.34 13.45
CA ARG A 142 -7.91 -4.28 12.76
C ARG A 142 -8.78 -3.53 11.70
N ASN A 143 -9.96 -4.05 11.35
CA ASN A 143 -11.07 -3.38 10.64
C ASN A 143 -12.35 -3.27 11.50
N VAL A 144 -12.57 -2.08 12.06
CA VAL A 144 -13.51 -1.70 13.12
C VAL A 144 -14.99 -2.04 12.86
N VAL A 145 -15.66 -2.56 13.90
CA VAL A 145 -17.13 -2.61 14.03
C VAL A 145 -17.60 -1.25 14.59
N SER A 146 -18.32 -0.45 13.79
CA SER A 146 -18.83 0.84 14.26
C SER A 146 -20.12 0.71 15.06
N VAL A 147 -20.21 1.45 16.17
CA VAL A 147 -21.33 1.43 17.11
C VAL A 147 -21.92 2.83 17.21
N GLY A 148 -23.19 3.00 16.87
CA GLY A 148 -23.96 4.22 17.08
C GLY A 148 -25.01 4.04 18.17
N LEU A 149 -25.51 5.13 18.76
CA LEU A 149 -26.63 5.13 19.67
C LEU A 149 -27.88 5.65 18.96
N LEU A 150 -29.02 5.03 19.13
CA LEU A 150 -30.30 5.50 18.63
C LEU A 150 -31.04 6.23 19.77
N LEU A 151 -31.14 7.55 19.66
CA LEU A 151 -31.86 8.43 20.59
C LEU A 151 -33.38 8.19 20.54
N GLU A 152 -34.06 8.57 21.62
CA GLU A 152 -35.53 8.50 21.73
C GLU A 152 -36.28 9.27 20.60
N ASN A 153 -35.66 10.32 20.05
CA ASN A 153 -36.22 11.09 18.93
C ASN A 153 -35.90 10.49 17.53
N GLY A 154 -35.31 9.29 17.48
CA GLY A 154 -34.89 8.61 16.26
C GLY A 154 -33.57 9.12 15.67
N GLY A 155 -32.91 10.10 16.31
CA GLY A 155 -31.57 10.56 15.96
C GLY A 155 -30.51 9.51 16.31
N VAL A 156 -29.38 9.51 15.59
CA VAL A 156 -28.28 8.58 15.84
C VAL A 156 -27.07 9.35 16.39
N VAL A 157 -26.51 8.92 17.52
CA VAL A 157 -25.32 9.48 18.17
C VAL A 157 -24.19 8.45 18.15
N GLY A 158 -23.18 8.69 17.32
CA GLY A 158 -22.04 7.81 17.15
C GLY A 158 -21.73 7.70 15.67
N TYR A 159 -20.44 7.67 15.36
CA TYR A 159 -19.96 7.76 14.00
C TYR A 159 -19.35 6.43 13.59
N GLY A 160 -19.61 6.02 12.35
CA GLY A 160 -18.68 5.15 11.66
C GLY A 160 -17.29 5.78 11.72
N PRO A 161 -16.20 5.01 11.56
CA PRO A 161 -14.85 5.57 11.64
C PRO A 161 -14.68 6.83 10.80
N LEU A 162 -15.52 7.05 9.74
CA LEU A 162 -15.85 8.36 9.17
C LEU A 162 -17.33 8.56 8.84
N ASP A 163 -17.78 9.81 9.04
CA ASP A 163 -19.13 10.40 9.00
C ASP A 163 -20.09 10.02 7.85
N ASN A 164 -19.65 9.23 6.87
CA ASN A 164 -20.44 8.83 5.69
C ASN A 164 -20.74 7.33 5.63
N LEU A 165 -20.12 6.51 6.50
CA LEU A 165 -20.51 5.11 6.64
C LEU A 165 -21.47 4.98 7.83
N PRO A 166 -22.68 4.45 7.62
CA PRO A 166 -23.60 4.19 8.73
C PRO A 166 -22.95 3.21 9.73
N PRO A 167 -23.18 3.37 11.04
CA PRO A 167 -22.69 2.44 12.04
C PRO A 167 -23.13 1.01 11.69
N SER A 168 -22.21 0.04 11.81
CA SER A 168 -22.56 -1.36 11.58
C SER A 168 -23.56 -1.82 12.62
N PHE A 169 -23.36 -1.46 13.88
CA PHE A 169 -24.31 -1.69 14.96
C PHE A 169 -24.84 -0.36 15.53
N LEU A 170 -26.10 -0.38 15.93
CA LEU A 170 -26.77 0.69 16.66
C LEU A 170 -27.21 0.14 18.02
N LEU A 171 -27.20 0.96 19.05
CA LEU A 171 -27.67 0.61 20.38
C LEU A 171 -28.74 1.61 20.80
N GLN A 172 -29.86 1.15 21.32
CA GLN A 172 -30.88 2.08 21.81
C GLN A 172 -30.30 2.90 22.97
N ASP A 173 -30.56 4.21 22.98
CA ASP A 173 -30.21 5.08 24.09
C ASP A 173 -31.05 4.68 25.31
N LEU A 174 -30.40 4.01 26.27
CA LEU A 174 -31.02 3.48 27.48
C LEU A 174 -30.51 4.28 28.68
N GLU A 175 -31.42 4.60 29.59
CA GLU A 175 -31.06 5.21 30.87
C GLU A 175 -30.48 4.16 31.81
N TYR A 176 -29.21 4.33 32.19
CA TYR A 176 -28.54 3.42 33.11
C TYR A 176 -28.61 3.95 34.55
N PRO A 177 -29.07 3.14 35.52
CA PRO A 177 -29.14 3.54 36.91
C PRO A 177 -27.72 3.70 37.50
N SER A 178 -27.40 4.90 37.97
CA SER A 178 -26.22 5.17 38.80
C SER A 178 -26.62 5.18 40.28
N VAL A 179 -25.75 4.63 41.15
CA VAL A 179 -26.09 4.37 42.57
C VAL A 179 -26.09 5.65 43.42
N GLU A 180 -25.67 6.80 42.88
CA GLU A 180 -25.69 8.06 43.60
C GLU A 180 -26.43 9.16 42.83
N ALA A 181 -27.54 9.61 43.41
CA ALA A 181 -28.26 10.86 43.12
C ALA A 181 -28.80 11.05 41.68
N GLY A 182 -29.92 10.38 41.38
CA GLY A 182 -31.01 10.95 40.57
C GLY A 182 -30.73 11.37 39.12
N SER A 183 -29.57 11.05 38.57
CA SER A 183 -29.19 11.36 37.19
C SER A 183 -28.82 10.08 36.45
N ALA A 184 -29.63 9.74 35.44
CA ALA A 184 -29.37 8.66 34.50
C ALA A 184 -28.22 9.04 33.57
N ILE A 185 -27.34 8.07 33.28
CA ILE A 185 -26.21 8.26 32.37
C ILE A 185 -26.66 7.90 30.94
N LYS A 186 -26.45 8.82 29.98
CA LYS A 186 -26.66 8.62 28.52
C LYS A 186 -25.33 8.79 27.79
N GLY A 187 -24.96 7.92 26.84
CA GLY A 187 -23.71 8.07 26.07
C GLY A 187 -23.11 6.80 25.45
N SER A 188 -22.21 6.97 24.47
CA SER A 188 -21.62 5.92 23.60
C SER A 188 -20.82 4.84 24.34
N SER A 189 -20.42 5.16 25.57
CA SER A 189 -19.51 4.39 26.40
C SER A 189 -20.16 3.19 27.09
N PRO A 190 -21.31 3.36 27.78
CA PRO A 190 -22.20 2.26 28.14
C PRO A 190 -22.52 1.33 26.98
N ALA A 191 -22.66 1.89 25.77
CA ALA A 191 -22.95 1.14 24.56
C ALA A 191 -21.81 0.16 24.17
N VAL A 192 -20.56 0.65 24.17
CA VAL A 192 -19.39 -0.20 23.94
C VAL A 192 -19.24 -1.26 25.04
N VAL A 193 -19.52 -0.92 26.30
CA VAL A 193 -19.49 -1.86 27.44
C VAL A 193 -20.61 -2.92 27.35
N LEU A 194 -21.77 -2.59 26.76
CA LEU A 194 -22.84 -3.55 26.52
C LEU A 194 -22.47 -4.56 25.43
N LEU A 195 -22.07 -4.10 24.25
CA LEU A 195 -21.59 -4.99 23.17
C LEU A 195 -20.43 -5.85 23.63
N SER A 196 -19.59 -5.27 24.48
CA SER A 196 -18.49 -5.91 25.14
C SER A 196 -18.92 -7.14 25.96
N VAL A 197 -19.84 -6.92 26.90
CA VAL A 197 -20.41 -7.98 27.74
C VAL A 197 -21.13 -9.04 26.89
N LEU A 198 -21.82 -8.63 25.84
CA LEU A 198 -22.48 -9.55 24.89
C LEU A 198 -21.45 -10.44 24.17
N ALA A 199 -20.38 -9.85 23.62
CA ALA A 199 -19.31 -10.58 22.97
C ALA A 199 -18.61 -11.57 23.91
N ALA A 200 -18.39 -11.17 25.18
CA ALA A 200 -17.84 -12.03 26.23
C ALA A 200 -18.74 -13.26 26.48
N SER A 201 -20.04 -13.02 26.63
CA SER A 201 -21.04 -14.06 26.87
C SER A 201 -21.10 -15.05 25.70
N ILE A 202 -20.96 -14.55 24.47
CA ILE A 202 -20.87 -15.39 23.26
C ILE A 202 -19.56 -16.19 23.25
N ALA A 203 -18.43 -15.53 23.52
CA ALA A 203 -17.12 -16.16 23.54
C ALA A 203 -17.00 -17.27 24.60
N ASP A 204 -17.56 -17.09 25.80
CA ASP A 204 -17.51 -18.11 26.86
C ASP A 204 -18.31 -19.38 26.49
N ARG A 205 -19.35 -19.22 25.68
CA ARG A 205 -20.23 -20.31 25.22
C ARG A 205 -19.70 -21.04 23.97
N VAL A 206 -18.67 -20.50 23.31
CA VAL A 206 -18.13 -21.02 22.05
C VAL A 206 -16.63 -21.28 22.19
N LYS A 207 -16.17 -22.51 21.97
CA LYS A 207 -14.74 -22.88 21.98
C LYS A 207 -14.34 -23.48 20.64
N GLY A 208 -13.36 -22.91 19.94
CA GLY A 208 -12.86 -23.44 18.66
C GLY A 208 -12.04 -22.43 17.84
N PRO A 209 -11.46 -22.85 16.72
CA PRO A 209 -10.47 -22.06 15.98
C PRO A 209 -11.00 -20.85 15.19
N ALA A 210 -12.33 -20.68 15.05
CA ALA A 210 -12.98 -19.54 14.37
C ALA A 210 -13.78 -18.64 15.34
N THR A 211 -13.26 -18.44 16.55
CA THR A 211 -13.97 -17.76 17.65
C THR A 211 -14.46 -16.35 17.25
N ASN A 212 -13.69 -15.60 16.45
CA ASN A 212 -14.05 -14.24 16.05
C ASN A 212 -15.28 -14.19 15.12
N ALA A 213 -15.31 -14.98 14.05
CA ALA A 213 -16.42 -15.00 13.11
C ALA A 213 -17.73 -15.45 13.79
N VAL A 214 -17.64 -16.40 14.72
CA VAL A 214 -18.81 -16.85 15.50
C VAL A 214 -19.30 -15.78 16.46
N ILE A 215 -18.41 -15.03 17.11
CA ILE A 215 -18.80 -13.89 17.97
C ILE A 215 -19.51 -12.82 17.15
N GLN A 216 -19.01 -12.50 15.95
CA GLN A 216 -19.63 -11.51 15.06
C GLN A 216 -21.00 -11.97 14.55
N ALA A 217 -21.14 -13.23 14.14
CA ALA A 217 -22.43 -13.82 13.78
C ALA A 217 -23.40 -13.82 14.97
N GLY A 218 -22.91 -14.09 16.19
CA GLY A 218 -23.70 -14.00 17.41
C GLY A 218 -24.23 -12.58 17.67
N LEU A 219 -23.37 -11.56 17.63
CA LEU A 219 -23.79 -10.16 17.79
C LEU A 219 -24.79 -9.72 16.73
N LEU A 220 -24.60 -10.17 15.47
CA LEU A 220 -25.51 -9.93 14.38
C LEU A 220 -26.89 -10.56 14.63
N LEU A 221 -26.93 -11.76 15.19
CA LEU A 221 -28.17 -12.46 15.52
C LEU A 221 -29.00 -11.72 16.59
N LEU A 222 -28.32 -11.10 17.56
CA LEU A 222 -28.96 -10.30 18.61
C LEU A 222 -29.47 -8.94 18.11
N SER A 223 -29.12 -8.58 16.87
CA SER A 223 -29.50 -7.31 16.28
C SER A 223 -30.77 -7.41 15.44
N ARG A 224 -31.35 -6.27 15.07
CA ARG A 224 -32.41 -6.15 14.06
C ARG A 224 -32.03 -5.11 13.03
N ALA A 225 -32.41 -5.32 11.76
CA ALA A 225 -32.13 -4.36 10.70
C ALA A 225 -32.86 -3.02 10.96
N TYR A 226 -32.12 -1.92 10.93
CA TYR A 226 -32.60 -0.54 11.03
C TYR A 226 -31.83 0.34 10.04
N ARG A 227 -32.48 0.80 8.96
CA ARG A 227 -31.91 1.70 7.94
C ARG A 227 -30.48 1.30 7.47
N ASN A 228 -30.29 0.03 7.11
CA ASN A 228 -29.00 -0.55 6.68
C ASN A 228 -27.93 -0.68 7.79
N SER A 229 -28.33 -0.57 9.06
CA SER A 229 -27.51 -0.83 10.25
C SER A 229 -28.17 -1.87 11.15
N TYR A 230 -27.43 -2.40 12.12
CA TYR A 230 -27.90 -3.45 13.03
C TYR A 230 -28.21 -2.92 14.43
N LEU A 231 -29.47 -2.67 14.76
CA LEU A 231 -29.90 -2.18 16.07
C LEU A 231 -29.98 -3.29 17.12
N VAL A 232 -29.36 -3.08 18.28
CA VAL A 232 -29.38 -3.95 19.46
C VAL A 232 -30.08 -3.16 20.58
N SER A 233 -31.16 -3.69 21.17
CA SER A 233 -32.04 -2.89 22.05
C SER A 233 -32.31 -3.45 23.45
N GLU A 234 -31.74 -4.58 23.88
CA GLU A 234 -32.14 -5.23 25.15
C GLU A 234 -31.02 -6.02 25.86
N PHE A 235 -31.06 -6.05 27.21
CA PHE A 235 -30.23 -6.95 28.04
C PHE A 235 -30.83 -8.35 28.20
N ALA A 236 -32.15 -8.52 28.06
CA ALA A 236 -32.83 -9.81 28.25
C ALA A 236 -32.38 -10.88 27.22
N VAL A 237 -31.84 -10.45 26.08
CA VAL A 237 -31.30 -11.33 25.03
C VAL A 237 -30.01 -12.05 25.47
N ILE A 238 -29.32 -11.58 26.52
CA ILE A 238 -28.13 -12.23 27.11
C ILE A 238 -28.44 -13.66 27.59
N GLU A 239 -29.70 -13.93 27.97
CA GLU A 239 -30.14 -15.24 28.44
C GLU A 239 -30.48 -16.22 27.31
N GLN A 240 -30.62 -15.75 26.07
CA GLN A 240 -30.89 -16.64 24.94
C GLN A 240 -29.69 -17.53 24.66
N ARG A 241 -29.94 -18.84 24.55
CA ARG A 241 -28.97 -19.80 24.03
C ARG A 241 -29.03 -19.78 22.50
N PHE A 242 -27.90 -19.53 21.87
CA PHE A 242 -27.69 -19.70 20.44
C PHE A 242 -26.77 -20.90 20.23
N ASN A 243 -26.97 -21.58 19.12
CA ASN A 243 -26.06 -22.60 18.62
C ASN A 243 -25.12 -21.96 17.60
N SER A 244 -23.96 -22.56 17.39
CA SER A 244 -23.02 -22.08 16.39
C SER A 244 -22.21 -23.20 15.72
N VAL A 245 -21.77 -22.91 14.50
CA VAL A 245 -20.80 -23.71 13.76
C VAL A 245 -19.69 -22.78 13.27
N ALA A 246 -18.46 -23.24 13.49
CA ALA A 246 -17.23 -22.59 13.08
C ALA A 246 -16.59 -23.41 11.96
N LEU A 247 -16.35 -22.79 10.82
CA LEU A 247 -15.74 -23.44 9.66
C LEU A 247 -14.37 -22.79 9.40
N GLU A 248 -13.31 -23.59 9.46
CA GLU A 248 -11.95 -23.16 9.13
C GLU A 248 -11.70 -23.20 7.62
N ARG A 249 -10.97 -22.22 7.09
CA ARG A 249 -10.74 -22.12 5.64
C ARG A 249 -9.65 -23.07 5.11
N LYS A 250 -9.99 -23.78 4.01
CA LYS A 250 -9.04 -24.33 3.00
C LYS A 250 -9.56 -24.19 1.54
N SER A 251 -10.52 -23.28 1.29
CA SER A 251 -11.32 -23.25 0.04
C SER A 251 -11.66 -21.84 -0.50
N ARG A 252 -11.96 -21.76 -1.81
CA ARG A 252 -12.43 -20.56 -2.54
C ARG A 252 -13.95 -20.33 -2.38
N GLY A 253 -14.68 -21.39 -2.04
CA GLY A 253 -16.10 -21.32 -1.75
C GLY A 253 -16.56 -22.46 -0.86
N TYR A 254 -17.71 -22.28 -0.25
CA TYR A 254 -18.29 -23.17 0.74
C TYR A 254 -19.78 -23.30 0.49
N THR A 255 -20.33 -24.49 0.60
CA THR A 255 -21.77 -24.70 0.62
C THR A 255 -22.10 -25.56 1.83
N VAL A 256 -22.92 -25.04 2.73
CA VAL A 256 -23.44 -25.78 3.89
C VAL A 256 -24.93 -25.95 3.71
N THR A 257 -25.39 -27.19 3.71
CA THR A 257 -26.82 -27.50 3.79
C THR A 257 -27.15 -27.89 5.23
N MET A 258 -28.02 -27.11 5.85
CA MET A 258 -28.45 -27.28 7.23
C MET A 258 -29.94 -27.62 7.25
N ALA A 259 -30.30 -28.70 7.94
CA ALA A 259 -31.68 -29.07 8.21
C ALA A 259 -32.10 -28.46 9.53
N PHE A 260 -33.16 -27.66 9.48
CA PHE A 260 -33.77 -27.07 10.66
C PHE A 260 -35.11 -27.76 10.95
N SER A 261 -35.26 -28.27 12.17
CA SER A 261 -36.52 -28.78 12.71
C SER A 261 -37.07 -27.84 13.78
N TRP A 262 -38.36 -27.54 13.67
CA TRP A 262 -39.02 -26.48 14.42
C TRP A 262 -40.18 -27.06 15.22
N PRO A 263 -40.29 -26.77 16.53
CA PRO A 263 -41.56 -26.84 17.23
C PRO A 263 -42.47 -25.71 16.69
N CYS A 264 -43.70 -26.03 16.28
CA CYS A 264 -44.63 -25.08 15.64
C CYS A 264 -44.93 -23.81 16.46
N ASP A 265 -44.63 -23.79 17.76
CA ASP A 265 -45.06 -22.75 18.69
C ASP A 265 -44.10 -21.54 18.81
N HIS A 266 -42.92 -21.55 18.15
CA HIS A 266 -41.86 -20.53 18.37
C HIS A 266 -41.23 -19.90 17.11
N LEU A 267 -41.86 -20.02 15.94
CA LEU A 267 -41.34 -19.51 14.66
C LEU A 267 -40.95 -18.02 14.64
N GLN A 268 -41.62 -17.18 15.44
CA GLN A 268 -41.36 -15.73 15.51
C GLN A 268 -40.02 -15.35 16.18
N LEU A 269 -39.32 -16.29 16.81
CA LEU A 269 -38.05 -16.05 17.51
C LEU A 269 -36.84 -16.70 16.82
N ALA A 270 -37.07 -17.40 15.71
CA ALA A 270 -36.04 -18.13 14.98
C ALA A 270 -35.26 -17.20 14.03
N ARG A 271 -33.94 -17.13 14.20
CA ARG A 271 -33.03 -16.33 13.38
C ARG A 271 -31.79 -17.11 12.99
N LEU A 272 -31.22 -16.76 11.84
CA LEU A 272 -29.94 -17.27 11.35
C LEU A 272 -29.04 -16.10 11.00
N ALA A 273 -27.82 -16.10 11.52
CA ALA A 273 -26.79 -15.12 11.22
C ALA A 273 -25.51 -15.80 10.73
N ILE A 274 -24.88 -15.21 9.72
CA ILE A 274 -23.65 -15.72 9.10
C ILE A 274 -22.66 -14.56 9.04
N CYS A 275 -21.41 -14.81 9.41
CA CYS A 275 -20.33 -13.86 9.31
C CYS A 275 -19.06 -14.53 8.78
N CYS A 276 -18.39 -13.87 7.83
CA CYS A 276 -17.15 -14.35 7.23
C CYS A 276 -15.98 -13.42 7.63
N GLU A 277 -14.98 -13.97 8.31
CA GLU A 277 -13.77 -13.23 8.69
C GLU A 277 -12.80 -13.16 7.49
N PRO A 278 -12.34 -11.96 7.07
CA PRO A 278 -11.39 -11.84 5.95
C PRO A 278 -9.97 -12.28 6.36
N SER A 279 -9.18 -12.79 5.40
CA SER A 279 -7.83 -13.28 5.70
C SER A 279 -6.83 -12.17 6.06
N GLN A 280 -6.10 -12.34 7.18
CA GLN A 280 -5.02 -11.49 7.66
C GLN A 280 -3.82 -11.54 6.72
N MET A 281 -3.62 -10.49 5.92
CA MET A 281 -2.36 -10.27 5.22
C MET A 281 -1.82 -8.89 5.61
N ALA A 282 -0.54 -8.86 5.99
CA ALA A 282 0.06 -7.86 6.85
C ALA A 282 0.10 -6.42 6.28
N ILE A 283 -0.09 -5.46 7.20
CA ILE A 283 0.14 -4.00 7.10
C ILE A 283 -0.53 -3.30 5.90
N GLY A 284 -1.75 -2.81 6.15
CA GLY A 284 -2.44 -1.86 5.27
C GLY A 284 -3.57 -2.45 4.41
N ASP A 285 -3.73 -3.77 4.40
CA ASP A 285 -4.71 -4.46 3.57
C ASP A 285 -5.93 -4.92 4.38
N TYR A 286 -6.97 -4.08 4.35
CA TYR A 286 -8.27 -4.28 4.99
C TYR A 286 -9.38 -4.72 3.99
N LEU A 287 -8.98 -5.25 2.82
CA LEU A 287 -9.79 -5.18 1.59
C LEU A 287 -10.30 -6.53 1.03
N LYS A 288 -10.76 -7.49 1.86
CA LYS A 288 -11.27 -8.77 1.30
C LYS A 288 -12.61 -9.30 1.79
N SER A 289 -13.23 -8.75 2.83
CA SER A 289 -14.58 -9.21 3.24
C SER A 289 -15.69 -8.79 2.26
N SER A 290 -15.48 -7.71 1.48
CA SER A 290 -16.41 -7.26 0.42
C SER A 290 -16.44 -8.16 -0.83
N LYS A 291 -15.45 -9.05 -0.98
CA LYS A 291 -15.40 -10.06 -2.07
C LYS A 291 -15.97 -11.41 -1.65
N VAL A 292 -16.52 -11.52 -0.44
CA VAL A 292 -17.22 -12.73 0.04
C VAL A 292 -18.72 -12.53 -0.13
N GLN A 293 -19.33 -13.26 -1.05
CA GLN A 293 -20.76 -13.27 -1.31
C GLN A 293 -21.41 -14.46 -0.59
N ILE A 294 -22.41 -14.17 0.24
CA ILE A 294 -23.25 -15.17 0.90
C ILE A 294 -24.57 -15.23 0.16
N THR A 295 -24.95 -16.40 -0.37
CA THR A 295 -26.26 -16.66 -0.96
C THR A 295 -26.99 -17.71 -0.13
N ILE A 296 -28.22 -17.39 0.29
CA ILE A 296 -29.04 -18.30 1.09
C ILE A 296 -30.18 -18.84 0.22
N TYR A 297 -30.34 -20.17 0.22
CA TYR A 297 -31.42 -20.88 -0.45
C TYR A 297 -32.32 -21.58 0.57
N LEU A 298 -33.63 -21.56 0.34
CA LEU A 298 -34.62 -22.35 1.07
C LEU A 298 -35.30 -23.30 0.08
N ASN A 299 -35.22 -24.61 0.31
CA ASN A 299 -35.73 -25.65 -0.62
C ASN A 299 -35.32 -25.36 -2.08
N ASN A 300 -34.04 -25.02 -2.29
CA ASN A 300 -33.41 -24.63 -3.56
C ASN A 300 -33.83 -23.30 -4.20
N ASN A 301 -34.71 -22.51 -3.58
CA ASN A 301 -35.03 -21.16 -4.06
C ASN A 301 -34.16 -20.10 -3.37
N THR A 302 -33.59 -19.16 -4.12
CA THR A 302 -32.80 -18.06 -3.57
C THR A 302 -33.67 -17.14 -2.73
N VAL A 303 -33.31 -16.97 -1.45
CA VAL A 303 -34.01 -16.09 -0.51
C VAL A 303 -33.30 -14.75 -0.38
N GLY A 304 -31.97 -14.74 -0.43
CA GLY A 304 -31.19 -13.51 -0.26
C GLY A 304 -29.74 -13.67 -0.65
N GLN A 305 -29.12 -12.54 -1.00
CA GLN A 305 -27.69 -12.40 -1.29
C GLN A 305 -27.12 -11.27 -0.45
N TYR A 306 -25.98 -11.52 0.20
CA TYR A 306 -25.38 -10.63 1.18
C TYR A 306 -23.85 -10.60 0.98
N ALA A 307 -23.19 -9.53 1.41
CA ALA A 307 -21.73 -9.37 1.32
C ALA A 307 -21.09 -9.45 2.70
N GLY A 308 -20.20 -10.42 2.92
CA GLY A 308 -19.44 -10.63 4.16
C GLY A 308 -20.24 -11.14 5.37
N CYS A 309 -21.45 -10.62 5.59
CA CYS A 309 -22.34 -10.99 6.69
C CYS A 309 -23.80 -11.08 6.21
N ALA A 310 -24.59 -11.98 6.79
CA ALA A 310 -26.02 -12.15 6.52
C ALA A 310 -26.82 -12.33 7.80
N LEU A 311 -28.02 -11.74 7.86
CA LEU A 311 -29.02 -11.95 8.91
C LEU A 311 -30.36 -12.31 8.24
N LEU A 312 -30.95 -13.44 8.66
CA LEU A 312 -32.22 -13.94 8.16
C LEU A 312 -33.20 -14.12 9.32
N ASP A 313 -34.32 -13.40 9.26
CA ASP A 313 -35.47 -13.60 10.13
C ASP A 313 -36.40 -14.66 9.50
N MET A 314 -36.67 -15.76 10.21
CA MET A 314 -37.37 -16.89 9.61
C MET A 314 -38.87 -16.68 9.45
N ASP A 315 -39.45 -15.70 10.15
CA ASP A 315 -40.85 -15.26 9.99
C ASP A 315 -41.11 -14.50 8.67
N ARG A 316 -40.05 -13.97 8.05
CA ARG A 316 -40.11 -13.29 6.74
C ARG A 316 -40.03 -14.24 5.56
N LEU A 317 -39.68 -15.49 5.79
CA LEU A 317 -39.81 -16.55 4.81
C LEU A 317 -41.29 -16.88 4.78
N ALA A 318 -41.99 -16.54 3.70
CA ALA A 318 -43.40 -16.89 3.50
C ALA A 318 -43.55 -18.40 3.30
N ILE A 319 -43.29 -19.19 4.34
CA ILE A 319 -43.40 -20.65 4.36
C ILE A 319 -44.88 -20.96 4.59
N PRO A 320 -45.56 -21.66 3.65
CA PRO A 320 -46.88 -22.19 3.91
C PRO A 320 -46.75 -23.21 5.04
N VAL A 321 -47.22 -22.87 6.23
CA VAL A 321 -47.26 -23.79 7.36
C VAL A 321 -48.45 -24.72 7.13
N GLU A 322 -48.26 -25.77 6.33
CA GLU A 322 -49.16 -26.92 6.37
C GLU A 322 -48.71 -27.80 7.54
N GLU A 323 -49.65 -28.05 8.46
CA GLU A 323 -49.46 -28.77 9.71
C GLU A 323 -48.81 -30.14 9.51
N THR A 324 -47.52 -30.24 9.81
CA THR A 324 -46.79 -31.42 10.34
C THR A 324 -45.33 -31.00 10.49
N GLN A 325 -44.57 -31.69 11.35
CA GLN A 325 -43.13 -31.49 11.59
C GLN A 325 -42.32 -31.42 10.28
N SER A 326 -42.22 -30.25 9.64
CA SER A 326 -41.53 -30.08 8.38
C SER A 326 -40.10 -29.64 8.67
N VAL A 327 -39.16 -30.57 8.48
CA VAL A 327 -37.74 -30.23 8.39
C VAL A 327 -37.56 -29.36 7.15
N GLN A 328 -37.00 -28.17 7.31
CA GLN A 328 -36.72 -27.26 6.21
C GLN A 328 -35.22 -27.26 5.93
N GLU A 329 -34.85 -27.38 4.67
CA GLU A 329 -33.44 -27.35 4.25
C GLU A 329 -33.05 -25.93 3.84
N ILE A 330 -32.09 -25.36 4.58
CA ILE A 330 -31.44 -24.10 4.21
C ILE A 330 -30.05 -24.43 3.70
N ARG A 331 -29.80 -24.03 2.46
CA ARG A 331 -28.47 -24.12 1.88
C ARG A 331 -27.82 -22.74 1.87
N ILE A 332 -26.65 -22.64 2.47
CA ILE A 332 -25.84 -21.42 2.57
C ILE A 332 -24.65 -21.61 1.63
N ALA A 333 -24.60 -20.85 0.55
CA ALA A 333 -23.45 -20.79 -0.34
C ALA A 333 -22.62 -19.54 -0.04
N ILE A 334 -21.32 -19.70 0.14
CA ILE A 334 -20.36 -18.64 0.43
C ILE A 334 -19.31 -18.69 -0.68
N ASP A 335 -19.19 -17.63 -1.45
CA ASP A 335 -18.21 -17.50 -2.53
C ASP A 335 -17.25 -16.36 -2.21
N GLY A 336 -15.95 -16.63 -2.17
CA GLY A 336 -14.92 -15.65 -1.82
C GLY A 336 -14.01 -16.08 -0.67
N LEU A 337 -12.97 -15.28 -0.44
CA LEU A 337 -11.85 -15.64 0.44
C LEU A 337 -12.08 -15.14 1.87
N CYS A 338 -12.48 -16.04 2.77
CA CYS A 338 -12.62 -15.77 4.20
C CYS A 338 -11.77 -16.76 5.01
N GLU A 339 -11.01 -16.29 5.99
CA GLU A 339 -10.20 -17.09 6.91
C GLU A 339 -11.03 -18.02 7.79
N SER A 340 -12.21 -17.56 8.19
CA SER A 340 -13.13 -18.34 8.99
C SER A 340 -14.58 -17.93 8.72
N ILE A 341 -15.52 -18.85 8.92
CA ILE A 341 -16.95 -18.60 8.81
C ILE A 341 -17.60 -18.96 10.14
N GLY A 342 -18.37 -18.02 10.69
CA GLY A 342 -19.21 -18.22 11.84
C GLY A 342 -20.68 -18.23 11.42
N ILE A 343 -21.39 -19.28 11.81
CA ILE A 343 -22.84 -19.39 11.62
C ILE A 343 -23.47 -19.52 13.01
N CYS A 344 -24.43 -18.66 13.34
CA CYS A 344 -25.17 -18.65 14.60
C CYS A 344 -26.68 -18.71 14.34
N TRP A 345 -27.43 -19.41 15.19
CA TRP A 345 -28.90 -19.47 15.10
C TRP A 345 -29.58 -19.60 16.46
N THR A 346 -30.88 -19.25 16.54
CA THR A 346 -31.73 -19.37 17.74
C THR A 346 -33.02 -20.12 17.47
N GLY A 347 -33.57 -20.77 18.52
CA GLY A 347 -34.93 -21.31 18.52
C GLY A 347 -35.16 -22.56 17.66
N LEU A 348 -34.09 -23.18 17.14
CA LEU A 348 -34.16 -24.31 16.20
C LEU A 348 -33.19 -25.42 16.56
N ASP A 349 -33.70 -26.65 16.50
CA ASP A 349 -32.85 -27.83 16.41
C ASP A 349 -32.33 -27.93 14.98
N CYS A 350 -31.01 -28.08 14.84
CA CYS A 350 -30.35 -28.07 13.54
C CYS A 350 -29.30 -29.16 13.45
N SER A 351 -29.24 -29.82 12.30
CA SER A 351 -28.14 -30.70 11.91
C SER A 351 -27.58 -30.26 10.57
N VAL A 352 -26.25 -30.19 10.47
CA VAL A 352 -25.58 -30.06 9.16
C VAL A 352 -25.80 -31.36 8.39
N LEU A 353 -26.46 -31.29 7.24
CA LEU A 353 -26.74 -32.44 6.39
C LEU A 353 -25.60 -32.71 5.40
N GLU A 354 -25.12 -31.65 4.77
CA GLU A 354 -24.11 -31.72 3.72
C GLU A 354 -23.19 -30.51 3.82
N GLU A 355 -21.91 -30.76 3.58
CA GLU A 355 -20.89 -29.75 3.48
C GLU A 355 -20.09 -29.98 2.19
N THR A 356 -20.10 -28.99 1.31
CA THR A 356 -19.34 -29.02 0.07
C THR A 356 -18.35 -27.87 0.05
N VAL A 357 -17.10 -28.21 -0.20
CA VAL A 357 -15.97 -27.30 -0.14
C VAL A 357 -15.44 -27.12 -1.56
N ILE A 358 -15.43 -25.89 -2.08
CA ILE A 358 -14.83 -25.56 -3.38
C ILE A 358 -13.36 -25.26 -3.13
N PRO A 359 -12.41 -26.14 -3.48
CA PRO A 359 -11.01 -25.98 -3.10
C PRO A 359 -10.41 -24.67 -3.66
N LEU A 360 -9.42 -24.10 -2.96
CA LEU A 360 -8.72 -22.86 -3.40
C LEU A 360 -8.15 -23.02 -4.80
N LYS A 361 -7.69 -24.23 -5.09
CA LYS A 361 -7.10 -24.70 -6.33
C LYS A 361 -7.89 -25.91 -6.82
N GLN A 362 -8.30 -25.94 -8.08
CA GLN A 362 -9.02 -27.09 -8.62
C GLN A 362 -8.09 -28.30 -8.80
N PRO A 363 -8.59 -29.54 -8.70
CA PRO A 363 -7.80 -30.72 -9.04
C PRO A 363 -7.24 -30.62 -10.46
N GLY A 364 -5.91 -30.69 -10.58
CA GLY A 364 -5.21 -30.59 -11.86
C GLY A 364 -4.74 -29.19 -12.25
N ASP A 365 -5.11 -28.14 -11.50
CA ASP A 365 -4.52 -26.82 -11.69
C ASP A 365 -3.02 -26.88 -11.38
N GLN A 366 -2.20 -26.22 -12.21
CA GLN A 366 -0.79 -25.99 -11.95
C GLN A 366 -0.58 -24.55 -11.49
N VAL A 367 -0.03 -24.37 -10.28
CA VAL A 367 0.25 -23.06 -9.67
C VAL A 367 1.76 -22.90 -9.50
N ILE A 368 2.32 -21.88 -10.13
CA ILE A 368 3.75 -21.57 -10.13
C ILE A 368 3.97 -20.17 -9.55
N LEU A 369 4.91 -20.06 -8.61
CA LEU A 369 5.37 -18.79 -8.06
C LEU A 369 6.76 -18.47 -8.62
N GLY A 370 6.86 -17.42 -9.43
CA GLY A 370 8.13 -16.90 -9.97
C GLY A 370 8.65 -15.76 -9.11
N ILE A 371 9.91 -15.82 -8.71
CA ILE A 371 10.48 -14.91 -7.72
C ILE A 371 11.81 -14.33 -8.20
N SER A 372 11.96 -13.01 -8.10
CA SER A 372 13.24 -12.32 -8.25
C SER A 372 13.71 -11.84 -6.87
N ALA A 373 14.81 -12.41 -6.39
CA ALA A 373 15.50 -12.01 -5.18
C ALA A 373 16.74 -11.16 -5.53
N SER A 374 16.52 -9.89 -5.84
CA SER A 374 17.58 -8.93 -6.12
C SER A 374 17.25 -7.55 -5.55
N HIS A 375 18.00 -6.52 -5.95
CA HIS A 375 17.75 -5.13 -5.58
C HIS A 375 16.43 -4.56 -6.13
N ASP A 376 15.79 -5.22 -7.10
CA ASP A 376 14.44 -4.93 -7.58
C ASP A 376 13.51 -6.14 -7.35
N ALA A 377 13.43 -6.57 -6.09
CA ALA A 377 12.67 -7.72 -5.66
C ALA A 377 11.22 -7.71 -6.20
N SER A 378 10.76 -8.86 -6.69
CA SER A 378 9.42 -9.00 -7.27
C SER A 378 8.93 -10.44 -7.28
N VAL A 379 7.62 -10.60 -7.40
CA VAL A 379 6.95 -11.89 -7.45
C VAL A 379 5.93 -11.87 -8.56
N VAL A 380 5.79 -12.99 -9.27
CA VAL A 380 4.70 -13.26 -10.20
C VAL A 380 4.05 -14.61 -9.91
N LEU A 381 2.77 -14.72 -10.23
CA LEU A 381 1.97 -15.91 -10.06
C LEU A 381 1.45 -16.37 -11.42
N VAL A 382 1.66 -17.65 -11.71
CA VAL A 382 1.17 -18.32 -12.91
C VAL A 382 0.21 -19.42 -12.52
N VAL A 383 -0.95 -19.46 -13.16
CA VAL A 383 -1.97 -20.50 -12.99
C VAL A 383 -2.30 -21.08 -14.35
N ASN A 384 -2.11 -22.39 -14.52
CA ASN A 384 -2.35 -23.13 -15.77
C ASN A 384 -1.67 -22.48 -17.00
N GLY A 385 -0.41 -22.08 -16.84
CA GLY A 385 0.38 -21.44 -17.90
C GLY A 385 0.04 -19.97 -18.16
N ASN A 386 -0.91 -19.38 -17.43
CA ASN A 386 -1.28 -17.97 -17.58
C ASN A 386 -0.69 -17.14 -16.44
N LEU A 387 -0.04 -16.03 -16.79
CA LEU A 387 0.46 -15.04 -15.83
C LEU A 387 -0.73 -14.24 -15.28
N VAL A 388 -1.14 -14.49 -14.04
CA VAL A 388 -2.37 -13.92 -13.46
C VAL A 388 -2.11 -12.71 -12.56
N GLN A 389 -0.95 -12.65 -11.91
CA GLN A 389 -0.62 -11.59 -10.96
C GLN A 389 0.89 -11.37 -10.92
N GLY A 390 1.30 -10.14 -10.60
CA GLY A 390 2.70 -9.77 -10.43
C GLY A 390 2.85 -8.44 -9.72
N ILE A 391 3.81 -8.34 -8.82
CA ILE A 391 4.10 -7.10 -8.09
C ILE A 391 5.58 -6.96 -7.78
N GLN A 392 6.05 -5.72 -7.79
CA GLN A 392 7.39 -5.34 -7.35
C GLN A 392 7.32 -4.98 -5.87
N GLN A 393 8.23 -5.50 -5.04
CA GLN A 393 8.20 -5.31 -3.59
C GLN A 393 8.23 -3.83 -3.20
N GLU A 394 8.96 -3.00 -3.95
CA GLU A 394 9.01 -1.55 -3.72
C GLU A 394 7.62 -0.88 -3.72
N ARG A 395 6.67 -1.37 -4.53
CA ARG A 395 5.31 -0.83 -4.63
C ARG A 395 4.59 -0.93 -3.29
N LEU A 396 4.85 -2.01 -2.56
CA LEU A 396 4.23 -2.34 -1.27
C LEU A 396 5.00 -1.73 -0.10
N THR A 397 6.33 -1.88 -0.06
CA THR A 397 7.16 -1.40 1.06
C THR A 397 7.42 0.10 1.03
N ARG A 398 7.15 0.75 -0.11
CA ARG A 398 7.40 2.17 -0.39
C ARG A 398 8.88 2.57 -0.35
N ILE A 399 9.78 1.58 -0.33
CA ILE A 399 11.23 1.76 -0.45
C ILE A 399 11.59 1.52 -1.91
N LYS A 400 12.08 2.55 -2.59
CA LYS A 400 12.44 2.45 -4.01
C LYS A 400 13.67 1.57 -4.18
N HIS A 401 13.62 0.64 -5.14
CA HIS A 401 14.63 -0.41 -5.31
C HIS A 401 14.83 -1.20 -4.00
N ASP A 402 13.73 -1.61 -3.36
CA ASP A 402 13.79 -2.40 -2.12
C ASP A 402 14.51 -3.72 -2.38
N GLY A 403 15.80 -3.69 -2.08
CA GLY A 403 16.72 -4.80 -2.26
C GLY A 403 16.93 -5.64 -1.02
N ARG A 404 16.09 -5.48 0.02
CA ARG A 404 15.89 -6.60 0.95
C ARG A 404 15.46 -7.78 0.10
N SER A 405 16.14 -8.91 0.24
CA SER A 405 15.78 -10.09 -0.55
C SER A 405 14.29 -10.34 -0.34
N ILE A 406 13.56 -10.69 -1.39
CA ILE A 406 12.18 -11.17 -1.22
C ILE A 406 12.12 -12.36 -0.26
N LEU A 407 13.22 -13.10 -0.12
CA LEU A 407 13.39 -14.15 0.89
C LEU A 407 13.70 -13.61 2.29
N ASP A 408 13.51 -12.31 2.54
CA ASP A 408 13.50 -11.66 3.86
C ASP A 408 12.09 -11.14 4.22
N SER A 409 11.11 -11.26 3.32
CA SER A 409 9.77 -10.69 3.49
C SER A 409 8.72 -11.42 2.68
N ASN A 410 7.62 -11.83 3.33
CA ASN A 410 6.53 -12.49 2.62
C ASN A 410 5.62 -11.51 1.86
N VAL A 411 5.80 -10.20 1.96
CA VAL A 411 4.80 -9.19 1.57
C VAL A 411 4.36 -9.31 0.09
N ALA A 412 5.27 -9.46 -0.86
CA ALA A 412 4.89 -9.59 -2.28
C ALA A 412 4.37 -10.99 -2.65
N ILE A 413 4.89 -12.06 -2.01
CA ILE A 413 4.35 -13.42 -2.14
C ILE A 413 2.89 -13.45 -1.70
N ASN A 414 2.67 -12.91 -0.51
CA ASN A 414 1.38 -12.75 0.10
C ASN A 414 0.45 -11.97 -0.82
N TYR A 415 0.84 -10.77 -1.26
CA TYR A 415 0.05 -9.98 -2.19
C TYR A 415 -0.43 -10.76 -3.42
N CYS A 416 0.49 -11.46 -4.11
CA CYS A 416 0.17 -12.18 -5.35
C CYS A 416 -0.79 -13.37 -5.11
N LEU A 417 -0.49 -14.20 -4.11
CA LEU A 417 -1.32 -15.35 -3.76
C LEU A 417 -2.71 -14.90 -3.34
N ALA A 418 -2.78 -13.89 -2.49
CA ALA A 418 -4.03 -13.37 -1.99
C ALA A 418 -4.91 -12.82 -3.10
N ALA A 419 -4.33 -12.11 -4.06
CA ALA A 419 -5.07 -11.51 -5.17
C ALA A 419 -5.76 -12.58 -6.04
N SER A 420 -5.17 -13.77 -6.16
CA SER A 420 -5.77 -14.92 -6.84
C SER A 420 -6.52 -15.87 -5.90
N GLY A 421 -6.59 -15.53 -4.62
CA GLY A 421 -7.24 -16.36 -3.62
C GLY A 421 -6.57 -17.68 -3.32
N LEU A 422 -5.26 -17.74 -3.49
CA LEU A 422 -4.42 -18.88 -3.17
C LEU A 422 -3.65 -18.62 -1.88
N SER A 423 -3.07 -19.68 -1.34
CA SER A 423 -2.10 -19.66 -0.24
C SER A 423 -0.81 -20.35 -0.68
N ILE A 424 0.23 -20.28 0.14
CA ILE A 424 1.52 -20.88 -0.20
C ILE A 424 1.45 -22.40 -0.33
N SER A 425 0.49 -23.05 0.36
CA SER A 425 0.30 -24.50 0.26
C SER A 425 -0.26 -24.95 -1.09
N ASP A 426 -0.91 -24.04 -1.83
CA ASP A 426 -1.52 -24.33 -3.14
C ASP A 426 -0.48 -24.30 -4.27
N VAL A 427 0.71 -23.74 -4.01
CA VAL A 427 1.80 -23.64 -4.99
C VAL A 427 2.45 -25.01 -5.23
N ASP A 428 2.55 -25.39 -6.50
CA ASP A 428 3.21 -26.63 -6.94
C ASP A 428 4.71 -26.45 -7.07
N ILE A 429 5.11 -25.36 -7.74
CA ILE A 429 6.50 -25.06 -8.05
C ILE A 429 6.81 -23.63 -7.65
N ILE A 430 7.85 -23.47 -6.83
CA ILE A 430 8.39 -22.17 -6.43
C ILE A 430 9.71 -22.00 -7.17
N THR A 431 9.78 -21.08 -8.11
CA THR A 431 10.99 -20.86 -8.90
C THR A 431 11.55 -19.49 -8.62
N PHE A 432 12.84 -19.43 -8.32
CA PHE A 432 13.47 -18.19 -7.93
C PHE A 432 14.86 -18.02 -8.55
N ASN A 433 15.24 -16.76 -8.72
CA ASN A 433 16.62 -16.37 -8.91
C ASN A 433 17.08 -15.53 -7.72
N SER A 434 18.34 -15.67 -7.34
CA SER A 434 19.01 -14.76 -6.40
C SER A 434 20.35 -14.34 -7.01
N GLN A 435 20.49 -13.02 -7.21
CA GLN A 435 21.70 -12.43 -7.81
C GLN A 435 22.95 -12.66 -6.93
N ALA A 436 22.73 -12.87 -5.61
CA ALA A 436 23.79 -12.97 -4.60
C ALA A 436 24.38 -14.39 -4.44
N LEU A 437 23.98 -15.38 -5.24
CA LEU A 437 24.48 -16.76 -5.09
C LEU A 437 25.92 -16.92 -5.60
N THR A 438 26.89 -16.49 -4.81
CA THR A 438 28.27 -17.00 -4.85
C THR A 438 28.70 -17.44 -3.46
N PRO A 439 29.54 -18.49 -3.32
CA PRO A 439 30.10 -18.90 -2.03
C PRO A 439 30.87 -17.81 -1.27
N GLU A 440 31.13 -16.65 -1.88
CA GLU A 440 31.82 -15.48 -1.32
C GLU A 440 30.90 -14.24 -1.17
N TYR A 441 29.80 -14.11 -1.94
CA TYR A 441 28.77 -13.07 -1.81
C TYR A 441 27.69 -13.47 -0.79
N THR A 442 27.30 -14.75 -0.79
CA THR A 442 26.72 -15.42 0.40
C THR A 442 27.80 -15.79 1.44
N GLY A 443 29.07 -15.58 1.09
CA GLY A 443 30.28 -15.89 1.88
C GLY A 443 30.86 -14.77 2.72
N LEU A 444 29.99 -13.93 3.28
CA LEU A 444 30.19 -13.46 4.66
C LEU A 444 29.04 -13.97 5.55
N SER A 445 28.65 -15.25 5.39
CA SER A 445 27.79 -15.97 6.35
C SER A 445 26.31 -15.54 6.36
N GLN A 446 25.72 -15.22 5.20
CA GLN A 446 24.29 -14.86 5.15
C GLN A 446 23.44 -15.97 4.53
N PRO A 447 22.36 -16.39 5.21
CA PRO A 447 21.45 -17.41 4.69
C PRO A 447 20.70 -16.90 3.44
N LEU A 448 20.34 -17.82 2.54
CA LEU A 448 19.55 -17.52 1.33
C LEU A 448 18.19 -16.88 1.65
N ALA A 449 17.63 -17.22 2.80
CA ALA A 449 16.43 -16.63 3.36
C ALA A 449 16.74 -16.03 4.73
N GLY A 450 16.21 -14.84 4.99
CA GLY A 450 16.37 -14.15 6.27
C GLY A 450 15.69 -14.89 7.43
N PRO A 451 16.08 -14.64 8.69
CA PRO A 451 15.56 -15.35 9.86
C PRO A 451 14.04 -15.27 10.05
N SER A 452 13.42 -14.21 9.52
CA SER A 452 11.98 -13.95 9.62
C SER A 452 11.17 -14.49 8.43
N PHE A 453 11.82 -15.15 7.47
CA PHE A 453 11.15 -15.72 6.30
C PHE A 453 10.69 -17.14 6.59
N ASP A 454 9.39 -17.37 6.48
CA ASP A 454 8.73 -18.63 6.82
C ASP A 454 7.78 -19.13 5.73
N ALA A 455 7.73 -18.47 4.55
CA ALA A 455 6.82 -18.87 3.49
C ALA A 455 7.16 -20.26 2.91
N PHE A 456 8.44 -20.57 2.69
CA PHE A 456 8.89 -21.87 2.19
C PHE A 456 10.37 -22.13 2.47
N ASP A 457 10.79 -23.40 2.41
CA ASP A 457 12.22 -23.77 2.40
C ASP A 457 12.76 -23.74 0.95
N PRO A 458 13.73 -22.84 0.62
CA PRO A 458 14.29 -22.72 -0.72
C PRO A 458 15.05 -23.97 -1.20
N TYR A 459 15.38 -24.90 -0.31
CA TYR A 459 16.02 -26.17 -0.63
C TYR A 459 15.03 -27.34 -0.77
N SER A 460 13.72 -27.07 -0.64
CA SER A 460 12.69 -28.09 -0.78
C SER A 460 12.55 -28.62 -2.22
N VAL A 461 11.96 -29.80 -2.37
CA VAL A 461 11.71 -30.43 -3.68
C VAL A 461 10.73 -29.66 -4.57
N LYS A 462 9.95 -28.74 -3.99
CA LYS A 462 9.07 -27.82 -4.74
C LYS A 462 9.81 -26.65 -5.36
N CYS A 463 11.08 -26.44 -4.99
CA CYS A 463 11.84 -25.28 -5.39
C CYS A 463 12.70 -25.55 -6.64
N LEU A 464 12.77 -24.56 -7.51
CA LEU A 464 13.69 -24.49 -8.64
C LEU A 464 14.51 -23.20 -8.58
N TYR A 465 15.81 -23.32 -8.80
CA TYR A 465 16.72 -22.20 -8.98
C TYR A 465 17.12 -22.03 -10.43
N VAL A 466 17.18 -20.78 -10.90
CA VAL A 466 17.48 -20.45 -12.29
C VAL A 466 18.55 -19.36 -12.38
N SER A 467 19.49 -19.51 -13.32
CA SER A 467 20.50 -18.51 -13.64
C SER A 467 19.89 -17.16 -14.04
N HIS A 468 20.49 -16.06 -13.58
CA HIS A 468 19.97 -14.71 -13.75
C HIS A 468 19.78 -14.28 -15.22
N HIS A 469 20.80 -14.45 -16.06
CA HIS A 469 20.70 -14.11 -17.48
C HIS A 469 19.71 -15.01 -18.23
N LEU A 470 19.56 -16.27 -17.82
CA LEU A 470 18.56 -17.15 -18.40
C LEU A 470 17.15 -16.65 -18.06
N CYS A 471 16.91 -16.19 -16.83
CA CYS A 471 15.64 -15.56 -16.48
C CYS A 471 15.36 -14.32 -17.34
N HIS A 472 16.32 -13.40 -17.52
CA HIS A 472 16.14 -12.25 -18.43
C HIS A 472 15.79 -12.71 -19.85
N ALA A 473 16.50 -13.71 -20.37
CA ALA A 473 16.27 -14.23 -21.71
C ALA A 473 14.87 -14.84 -21.88
N LEU A 474 14.46 -15.69 -20.93
CA LEU A 474 13.15 -16.34 -20.93
C LEU A 474 12.02 -15.33 -20.70
N ALA A 475 12.21 -14.33 -19.83
CA ALA A 475 11.24 -13.26 -19.61
C ALA A 475 10.98 -12.48 -20.90
N GLY A 476 12.04 -12.04 -21.58
CA GLY A 476 11.94 -11.35 -22.86
C GLY A 476 11.30 -12.21 -23.96
N PHE A 477 11.72 -13.47 -24.10
CA PHE A 477 11.16 -14.38 -25.11
C PHE A 477 9.66 -14.66 -24.87
N SER A 478 9.26 -14.73 -23.60
CA SER A 478 7.90 -15.05 -23.22
C SER A 478 6.85 -14.03 -23.70
N GLY A 479 7.24 -12.78 -23.95
CA GLY A 479 6.36 -11.74 -24.49
C GLY A 479 6.57 -11.44 -25.98
N ALA A 480 7.52 -12.10 -26.64
CA ALA A 480 7.87 -11.81 -28.02
C ALA A 480 6.86 -12.38 -29.04
N HIS A 481 5.97 -13.29 -28.61
CA HIS A 481 4.94 -13.94 -29.43
C HIS A 481 5.47 -14.52 -30.76
N THR A 482 6.68 -15.09 -30.75
CA THR A 482 7.33 -15.74 -31.89
C THR A 482 7.75 -17.16 -31.54
N ALA A 483 7.78 -18.06 -32.53
CA ALA A 483 8.19 -19.46 -32.34
C ALA A 483 9.70 -19.61 -32.03
N SER A 484 10.51 -18.65 -32.47
CA SER A 484 11.94 -18.60 -32.20
C SER A 484 12.47 -17.18 -32.26
N ALA A 485 13.49 -16.88 -31.44
CA ALA A 485 14.16 -15.59 -31.44
C ALA A 485 15.64 -15.70 -31.07
N LYS A 486 16.40 -14.70 -31.51
CA LYS A 486 17.72 -14.41 -30.97
C LYS A 486 17.57 -13.43 -29.82
N VAL A 487 17.99 -13.85 -28.63
CA VAL A 487 17.77 -13.10 -27.39
C VAL A 487 19.10 -12.56 -26.89
N PHE A 488 19.17 -11.24 -26.78
CA PHE A 488 20.32 -10.51 -26.25
C PHE A 488 20.00 -10.06 -24.83
N VAL A 489 20.86 -10.42 -23.87
CA VAL A 489 20.76 -9.99 -22.48
C VAL A 489 21.98 -9.12 -22.18
N ALA A 490 21.77 -7.86 -21.83
CA ALA A 490 22.83 -6.92 -21.45
C ALA A 490 22.52 -6.29 -20.11
N ASP A 491 23.41 -6.50 -19.15
CA ASP A 491 23.19 -6.12 -17.76
C ASP A 491 24.37 -5.33 -17.20
N GLY A 492 24.18 -4.68 -16.05
CA GLY A 492 25.28 -4.14 -15.26
C GLY A 492 26.14 -5.29 -14.73
N SER A 493 25.51 -6.07 -13.87
CA SER A 493 26.09 -7.23 -13.20
C SER A 493 25.02 -8.28 -13.06
N GLY A 494 25.12 -9.37 -13.81
CA GLY A 494 24.22 -10.50 -13.69
C GLY A 494 24.55 -11.38 -12.49
N GLY A 495 24.15 -12.65 -12.58
CA GLY A 495 24.54 -13.67 -11.62
C GLY A 495 26.00 -14.13 -11.79
N VAL A 496 26.43 -15.00 -10.89
CA VAL A 496 27.70 -15.72 -11.00
C VAL A 496 27.41 -17.20 -11.04
N THR A 497 28.13 -17.93 -11.89
CA THR A 497 28.10 -19.38 -11.93
C THR A 497 29.53 -19.91 -11.83
N ILE A 498 29.68 -21.11 -11.28
CA ILE A 498 30.89 -21.93 -11.41
C ILE A 498 30.81 -22.60 -12.78
N GLY A 499 31.72 -22.25 -13.70
CA GLY A 499 31.69 -22.67 -15.10
C GLY A 499 30.97 -21.69 -16.04
N SER A 500 30.70 -22.15 -17.27
CA SER A 500 30.14 -21.30 -18.34
C SER A 500 28.63 -21.41 -18.55
N ASP A 501 28.02 -22.48 -18.05
CA ASP A 501 26.65 -22.88 -18.40
C ASP A 501 25.59 -22.24 -17.49
N ASP A 502 24.33 -22.25 -17.95
CA ASP A 502 23.20 -21.85 -17.12
C ASP A 502 22.78 -22.94 -16.14
N LEU A 503 22.33 -22.51 -14.97
CA LEU A 503 21.82 -23.36 -13.92
C LEU A 503 20.29 -23.37 -13.97
N LEU A 504 19.73 -24.58 -13.96
CA LEU A 504 18.33 -24.88 -13.71
C LEU A 504 18.29 -26.07 -12.76
N LEU A 505 18.30 -25.78 -11.45
CA LEU A 505 18.54 -26.77 -10.40
C LEU A 505 17.31 -26.93 -9.52
N THR A 506 17.05 -28.16 -9.06
CA THR A 506 16.10 -28.39 -7.97
C THR A 506 16.63 -27.82 -6.66
N GLY A 507 15.77 -27.52 -5.69
CA GLY A 507 16.19 -27.08 -4.35
C GLY A 507 17.27 -27.98 -3.72
N PRO A 508 17.10 -29.32 -3.73
CA PRO A 508 18.14 -30.24 -3.26
C PRO A 508 19.45 -30.17 -4.05
N ASP A 509 19.40 -29.98 -5.37
CA ASP A 509 20.60 -29.88 -6.19
C ASP A 509 21.29 -28.52 -6.05
N LEU A 510 20.53 -27.44 -5.83
CA LEU A 510 21.08 -26.15 -5.42
C LEU A 510 21.84 -26.28 -4.11
N LYS A 511 21.28 -26.99 -3.12
CA LYS A 511 21.96 -27.23 -1.84
C LYS A 511 23.30 -27.93 -2.06
N LYS A 512 23.33 -29.02 -2.83
CA LYS A 512 24.57 -29.72 -3.19
C LYS A 512 25.55 -28.81 -3.93
N TYR A 513 25.05 -28.01 -4.88
CA TYR A 513 25.86 -27.07 -5.65
C TYR A 513 26.55 -26.03 -4.75
N LEU A 514 25.84 -25.51 -3.75
CA LEU A 514 26.40 -24.55 -2.79
C LEU A 514 27.37 -25.22 -1.81
N GLU A 515 27.09 -26.45 -1.37
CA GLU A 515 27.96 -27.23 -0.48
C GLU A 515 29.29 -27.63 -1.14
N GLN A 516 29.31 -27.81 -2.47
CA GLN A 516 30.53 -28.14 -3.22
C GLN A 516 31.59 -27.03 -3.19
N GLY A 517 31.20 -25.76 -2.98
CA GLY A 517 32.12 -24.63 -2.96
C GLY A 517 32.85 -24.38 -4.29
N ARG A 518 33.81 -23.45 -4.31
CA ARG A 518 34.70 -23.20 -5.46
C ARG A 518 36.10 -23.78 -5.19
N ASN A 519 36.77 -24.23 -6.25
CA ASN A 519 38.20 -24.60 -6.24
C ASN A 519 39.10 -23.41 -6.64
N ASP A 520 39.09 -22.31 -5.87
CA ASP A 520 39.95 -21.11 -6.05
C ASP A 520 39.84 -20.34 -7.41
N GLU A 521 38.72 -20.45 -8.15
CA GLU A 521 38.54 -19.73 -9.43
C GLU A 521 38.12 -18.25 -9.26
N ASP A 522 38.71 -17.36 -10.07
CA ASP A 522 38.38 -15.92 -10.14
C ASP A 522 36.87 -15.69 -10.39
N MET A 523 36.21 -14.94 -9.48
CA MET A 523 34.78 -14.62 -9.62
C MET A 523 34.53 -13.60 -10.73
N LEU A 524 33.84 -14.00 -11.80
CA LEU A 524 33.40 -13.10 -12.86
C LEU A 524 31.87 -13.03 -12.94
N LEU A 525 31.35 -11.81 -13.02
CA LEU A 525 29.92 -11.53 -13.20
C LEU A 525 29.55 -11.66 -14.67
N HIS A 526 28.38 -12.23 -14.95
CA HIS A 526 27.83 -12.21 -16.31
C HIS A 526 27.45 -10.77 -16.67
N THR A 527 27.83 -10.29 -17.86
CA THR A 527 27.54 -8.89 -18.27
C THR A 527 26.79 -8.81 -19.59
N PHE A 528 27.02 -9.78 -20.48
CA PHE A 528 26.32 -9.90 -21.74
C PHE A 528 26.10 -11.37 -22.09
N SER A 529 24.96 -11.72 -22.67
CA SER A 529 24.71 -13.07 -23.17
C SER A 529 23.84 -13.05 -24.42
N VAL A 530 24.08 -14.01 -25.30
CA VAL A 530 23.32 -14.21 -26.54
C VAL A 530 22.77 -15.63 -26.53
N TYR A 531 21.48 -15.77 -26.81
CA TYR A 531 20.79 -17.05 -26.90
C TYR A 531 20.09 -17.20 -28.23
N ASP A 532 20.01 -18.44 -28.72
CA ASP A 532 18.95 -18.86 -29.62
C ASP A 532 17.88 -19.57 -28.78
N ILE A 533 16.64 -19.11 -28.84
CA ILE A 533 15.51 -19.70 -28.10
C ILE A 533 14.40 -20.07 -29.08
N ASN A 534 13.81 -21.24 -28.87
CA ASN A 534 12.58 -21.68 -29.54
C ASN A 534 11.66 -22.39 -28.54
N THR A 535 10.48 -22.83 -29.00
CA THR A 535 9.50 -23.51 -28.14
C THR A 535 9.99 -24.82 -27.52
N SER A 536 11.02 -25.47 -28.09
CA SER A 536 11.58 -26.72 -27.57
C SER A 536 12.75 -26.53 -26.60
N GLY A 537 13.29 -25.31 -26.46
CA GLY A 537 14.40 -25.05 -25.56
C GLY A 537 15.22 -23.81 -25.91
N TYR A 538 16.36 -23.66 -25.24
CA TYR A 538 17.31 -22.56 -25.43
C TYR A 538 18.73 -23.09 -25.63
N ARG A 539 19.56 -22.30 -26.31
CA ARG A 539 20.99 -22.54 -26.48
C ARG A 539 21.77 -21.24 -26.24
N LEU A 540 22.69 -21.25 -25.27
CA LEU A 540 23.64 -20.17 -25.06
C LEU A 540 24.66 -20.15 -26.21
N ILE A 541 24.77 -19.02 -26.90
CA ILE A 541 25.66 -18.81 -28.06
C ILE A 541 26.96 -18.15 -27.61
N SER A 542 26.87 -17.15 -26.75
CA SER A 542 28.01 -16.40 -26.26
C SER A 542 27.68 -15.79 -24.90
N ARG A 543 28.68 -15.71 -24.03
CA ARG A 543 28.59 -15.03 -22.74
C ARG A 543 29.85 -14.22 -22.52
N GLU A 544 29.65 -13.00 -22.06
CA GLU A 544 30.72 -12.11 -21.62
C GLU A 544 30.69 -11.97 -20.10
N TYR A 545 31.89 -11.76 -19.57
CA TYR A 545 32.17 -11.75 -18.15
C TYR A 545 32.97 -10.51 -17.79
N ALA A 546 32.80 -9.99 -16.57
CA ALA A 546 33.67 -8.96 -16.01
C ALA A 546 33.97 -9.24 -14.53
N ARG A 547 35.11 -8.76 -14.03
CA ARG A 547 35.39 -8.78 -12.59
C ARG A 547 34.42 -7.86 -11.87
N SER A 548 33.82 -8.34 -10.78
CA SER A 548 33.02 -7.51 -9.88
C SER A 548 33.87 -6.42 -9.24
N PHE A 549 33.39 -5.17 -9.16
CA PHE A 549 34.00 -4.20 -8.26
C PHE A 549 33.03 -3.11 -7.78
N ASN A 550 33.39 -2.54 -6.62
CA ASN A 550 32.72 -1.44 -5.95
C ASN A 550 32.81 -0.17 -6.82
N VAL A 551 31.67 0.39 -7.24
CA VAL A 551 31.39 1.56 -8.12
C VAL A 551 32.40 2.75 -8.06
N ARG A 552 33.28 2.77 -7.07
CA ARG A 552 34.43 3.64 -6.83
C ARG A 552 35.61 3.47 -7.81
N ALA A 553 35.92 2.30 -8.37
CA ALA A 553 37.13 2.08 -9.20
C ALA A 553 36.90 1.46 -10.60
N GLY A 554 36.40 2.21 -11.60
CA GLY A 554 36.34 1.86 -13.06
C GLY A 554 35.89 0.44 -13.51
N SER A 555 34.88 0.29 -14.38
CA SER A 555 34.47 -1.02 -14.94
C SER A 555 34.87 -1.17 -16.41
N SER A 556 35.00 -2.41 -16.89
CA SER A 556 34.91 -2.74 -18.31
C SER A 556 33.50 -3.20 -18.74
N SER A 557 32.60 -3.51 -17.80
CA SER A 557 31.17 -3.78 -18.07
C SER A 557 30.48 -2.54 -18.61
N LEU A 558 29.65 -2.71 -19.65
CA LEU A 558 28.88 -1.64 -20.26
C LEU A 558 27.92 -1.00 -19.27
N GLY A 559 27.13 -1.82 -18.56
CA GLY A 559 26.12 -1.35 -17.63
C GLY A 559 26.73 -0.76 -16.36
N GLU A 560 27.76 -1.39 -15.79
CA GLU A 560 28.43 -0.85 -14.60
C GLU A 560 29.17 0.45 -14.91
N THR A 561 29.78 0.60 -16.08
CA THR A 561 30.43 1.88 -16.43
C THR A 561 29.40 2.99 -16.51
N TYR A 562 28.26 2.73 -17.16
CA TYR A 562 27.16 3.69 -17.22
C TYR A 562 26.64 4.07 -15.83
N ALA A 563 26.45 3.07 -14.96
CA ALA A 563 26.06 3.26 -13.56
C ALA A 563 27.14 3.99 -12.74
N ALA A 564 28.42 3.74 -13.00
CA ALA A 564 29.53 4.42 -12.33
C ALA A 564 29.68 5.88 -12.75
N VAL A 565 29.39 6.22 -14.02
CA VAL A 565 29.27 7.62 -14.45
C VAL A 565 28.07 8.26 -13.77
N SER A 566 26.93 7.56 -13.66
CA SER A 566 25.77 8.07 -12.90
C SER A 566 26.14 8.35 -11.44
N GLN A 567 26.84 7.44 -10.77
CA GLN A 567 27.33 7.61 -9.40
C GLN A 567 28.28 8.81 -9.29
N TYR A 568 29.14 9.01 -10.28
CA TYR A 568 30.09 10.13 -10.31
C TYR A 568 29.38 11.48 -10.44
N VAL A 569 28.36 11.56 -11.30
CA VAL A 569 27.62 12.79 -11.64
C VAL A 569 26.53 13.11 -10.61
N PHE A 570 25.74 12.13 -10.17
CA PHE A 570 24.57 12.34 -9.31
C PHE A 570 24.73 11.84 -7.88
N GLY A 571 25.85 11.18 -7.56
CA GLY A 571 26.03 10.54 -6.25
C GLY A 571 25.20 9.26 -6.07
N SER A 572 24.57 8.74 -7.14
CA SER A 572 23.81 7.48 -7.12
C SER A 572 23.95 6.71 -8.44
N TRP A 573 24.24 5.43 -8.36
CA TRP A 573 24.31 4.51 -9.51
C TRP A 573 22.91 4.14 -10.06
N GLN A 574 21.88 4.19 -9.22
CA GLN A 574 20.47 3.94 -9.59
C GLN A 574 19.86 5.09 -10.42
N ASP A 575 20.58 6.19 -10.56
CA ASP A 575 20.16 7.40 -11.27
C ASP A 575 20.57 7.39 -12.76
N SER A 576 20.89 6.23 -13.32
CA SER A 576 21.31 6.07 -14.73
C SER A 576 20.31 6.65 -15.73
N GLY A 577 19.01 6.62 -15.45
CA GLY A 577 18.00 7.30 -16.28
C GLY A 577 18.10 8.84 -16.24
N LYS A 578 18.67 9.44 -15.18
CA LYS A 578 19.02 10.87 -15.13
C LYS A 578 20.17 11.15 -16.09
N LEU A 579 21.17 10.27 -16.12
CA LEU A 579 22.34 10.40 -17.00
C LEU A 579 21.91 10.38 -18.47
N MET A 580 21.02 9.45 -18.83
CA MET A 580 20.41 9.41 -20.16
C MET A 580 19.67 10.70 -20.50
N GLY A 581 18.95 11.29 -19.54
CA GLY A 581 18.26 12.57 -19.74
C GLY A 581 19.15 13.81 -19.77
N LEU A 582 20.39 13.71 -19.25
CA LEU A 582 21.38 14.80 -19.29
C LEU A 582 22.19 14.77 -20.60
N ALA A 583 22.36 13.60 -21.21
CA ALA A 583 23.14 13.41 -22.43
C ALA A 583 22.78 14.35 -23.60
N PRO A 584 21.50 14.70 -23.88
CA PRO A 584 21.15 15.63 -24.96
C PRO A 584 21.68 17.06 -24.79
N TYR A 585 22.13 17.44 -23.59
CA TYR A 585 22.68 18.77 -23.32
C TYR A 585 24.20 18.85 -23.55
N GLY A 586 24.84 17.74 -23.88
CA GLY A 586 26.29 17.66 -24.05
C GLY A 586 26.73 17.41 -25.48
N ASP A 587 28.01 17.61 -25.71
CA ASP A 587 28.67 17.31 -26.97
C ASP A 587 29.13 15.85 -27.06
N ARG A 588 28.69 15.16 -28.11
CA ARG A 588 29.02 13.75 -28.39
C ARG A 588 30.39 13.57 -29.07
N THR A 589 31.05 14.65 -29.51
CA THR A 589 32.30 14.59 -30.28
C THR A 589 33.58 14.45 -29.45
N SER A 590 33.47 14.53 -28.11
CA SER A 590 34.60 14.31 -27.19
C SER A 590 35.28 12.95 -27.43
N PRO A 591 36.57 12.75 -27.07
CA PRO A 591 37.27 11.49 -27.27
C PRO A 591 36.56 10.29 -26.64
N SER A 592 36.56 9.15 -27.34
CA SER A 592 35.91 7.92 -26.87
C SER A 592 36.55 7.37 -25.60
N LEU A 593 35.70 6.85 -24.70
CA LEU A 593 36.09 6.11 -23.52
C LEU A 593 36.25 4.60 -23.80
N LEU A 594 35.96 4.15 -25.03
CA LEU A 594 36.09 2.77 -25.44
C LEU A 594 37.53 2.42 -25.85
N VAL A 595 37.91 1.19 -25.57
CA VAL A 595 39.13 0.54 -26.04
C VAL A 595 38.76 -0.82 -26.66
N ARG A 596 39.56 -1.28 -27.62
CA ARG A 596 39.47 -2.66 -28.09
C ARG A 596 40.26 -3.56 -27.14
N ASP A 597 39.63 -4.61 -26.65
CA ASP A 597 40.33 -5.65 -25.89
C ASP A 597 41.15 -6.57 -26.81
N SER A 598 41.81 -7.58 -26.23
CA SER A 598 42.63 -8.55 -26.97
C SER A 598 41.84 -9.36 -28.01
N GLU A 599 40.52 -9.43 -27.88
CA GLU A 599 39.62 -10.11 -28.81
C GLU A 599 39.02 -9.15 -29.86
N GLY A 600 39.46 -7.88 -29.85
CA GLY A 600 39.00 -6.84 -30.76
C GLY A 600 37.66 -6.21 -30.39
N LYS A 601 37.04 -6.62 -29.27
CA LYS A 601 35.73 -6.17 -28.82
C LYS A 601 35.81 -4.80 -28.17
N LEU A 602 34.80 -3.95 -28.43
CA LEU A 602 34.72 -2.61 -27.85
C LEU A 602 34.17 -2.67 -26.41
N ASN A 603 35.00 -2.27 -25.44
CA ASN A 603 34.62 -2.12 -24.04
C ASN A 603 35.05 -0.77 -23.50
N PHE A 604 34.45 -0.33 -22.39
CA PHE A 604 34.95 0.84 -21.68
C PHE A 604 36.34 0.57 -21.09
N SER A 605 37.20 1.58 -21.17
CA SER A 605 38.51 1.53 -20.50
C SER A 605 38.32 1.51 -18.99
N TYR A 606 39.00 0.58 -18.32
CA TYR A 606 39.07 0.52 -16.85
C TYR A 606 39.59 1.85 -16.23
N THR A 607 40.37 2.62 -16.99
CA THR A 607 40.97 3.88 -16.55
C THR A 607 40.16 5.12 -16.94
N TRP A 608 38.91 4.99 -17.42
CA TRP A 608 38.10 6.14 -17.88
C TRP A 608 38.00 7.26 -16.83
N LYS A 609 38.01 6.92 -15.54
CA LYS A 609 37.99 7.92 -14.45
C LYS A 609 39.26 8.78 -14.39
N LEU A 610 40.41 8.25 -14.80
CA LEU A 610 41.68 9.00 -14.85
C LEU A 610 41.67 10.04 -15.98
N SER A 611 40.91 9.79 -17.05
CA SER A 611 40.74 10.73 -18.15
C SER A 611 39.70 11.82 -17.90
N VAL A 612 39.04 11.83 -16.73
CA VAL A 612 37.96 12.77 -16.40
C VAL A 612 38.26 13.47 -15.08
N GLN A 613 38.51 14.78 -15.12
CA GLN A 613 38.65 15.59 -13.91
C GLN A 613 37.28 15.91 -13.31
N LYS A 614 37.16 15.73 -11.98
CA LYS A 614 35.96 16.14 -11.24
C LYS A 614 36.04 17.63 -10.95
N ASP A 615 35.28 18.42 -11.69
CA ASP A 615 34.95 19.77 -11.25
C ASP A 615 34.06 19.66 -9.99
N LEU A 616 34.43 20.37 -8.92
CA LEU A 616 33.73 20.35 -7.64
C LEU A 616 32.57 21.36 -7.58
N ASN A 617 32.29 22.06 -8.68
CA ASN A 617 31.17 22.96 -8.82
C ASN A 617 29.81 22.23 -8.80
N ASP A 618 28.78 22.88 -8.24
CA ASP A 618 27.43 22.32 -8.09
C ASP A 618 26.60 22.28 -9.40
N ASN A 619 27.14 22.76 -10.54
CA ASN A 619 26.38 22.82 -11.80
C ASN A 619 26.43 21.50 -12.57
N ILE A 620 25.35 20.73 -12.48
CA ILE A 620 25.19 19.43 -13.13
C ILE A 620 25.43 19.45 -14.65
N PHE A 621 25.16 20.56 -15.34
CA PHE A 621 25.33 20.67 -16.79
C PHE A 621 26.80 20.65 -17.24
N GLN A 622 27.75 20.90 -16.34
CA GLN A 622 29.18 20.72 -16.64
C GLN A 622 29.53 19.25 -16.94
N HIS A 623 28.73 18.31 -16.44
CA HIS A 623 28.88 16.89 -16.73
C HIS A 623 28.10 16.44 -17.97
N ALA A 624 27.42 17.33 -18.70
CA ALA A 624 26.61 16.96 -19.86
C ALA A 624 27.46 16.33 -20.97
N ASN A 625 28.67 16.83 -21.24
CA ASN A 625 29.58 16.24 -22.23
C ASN A 625 29.98 14.81 -21.87
N LEU A 626 30.25 14.54 -20.58
CA LEU A 626 30.54 13.19 -20.11
C LEU A 626 29.32 12.27 -20.28
N ALA A 627 28.12 12.75 -19.95
CA ALA A 627 26.87 12.03 -20.16
C ALA A 627 26.62 11.72 -21.64
N ALA A 628 26.84 12.70 -22.53
CA ALA A 628 26.72 12.55 -23.98
C ALA A 628 27.72 11.52 -24.52
N ARG A 629 28.97 11.58 -24.06
CA ARG A 629 30.04 10.65 -24.49
C ARG A 629 29.78 9.22 -24.05
N VAL A 630 29.48 8.97 -22.77
CA VAL A 630 29.23 7.60 -22.28
C VAL A 630 27.99 7.00 -22.93
N GLN A 631 26.98 7.83 -23.23
CA GLN A 631 25.80 7.41 -23.98
C GLN A 631 26.15 7.00 -25.41
N ALA A 632 26.94 7.80 -26.13
CA ALA A 632 27.40 7.47 -27.49
C ALA A 632 28.28 6.21 -27.51
N ASP A 633 29.17 6.04 -26.53
CA ASP A 633 30.01 4.85 -26.40
C ASP A 633 29.19 3.59 -26.10
N LEU A 634 28.19 3.68 -25.22
CA LEU A 634 27.28 2.56 -24.95
C LEU A 634 26.56 2.10 -26.22
N GLU A 635 26.02 3.04 -27.01
CA GLU A 635 25.35 2.74 -28.28
C GLU A 635 26.28 2.02 -29.27
N LEU A 636 27.51 2.49 -29.43
CA LEU A 636 28.50 1.88 -30.31
C LEU A 636 28.90 0.48 -29.86
N ALA A 637 29.17 0.30 -28.56
CA ALA A 637 29.59 -0.98 -28.01
C ALA A 637 28.46 -2.05 -28.05
N LEU A 638 27.20 -1.63 -27.93
CA LEU A 638 26.05 -2.51 -28.14
C LEU A 638 25.91 -2.88 -29.61
N LEU A 639 25.95 -1.90 -30.53
CA LEU A 639 25.88 -2.18 -31.97
C LEU A 639 26.96 -3.15 -32.45
N ASP A 640 28.19 -3.03 -31.95
CA ASP A 640 29.31 -3.97 -32.22
C ASP A 640 28.91 -5.42 -31.91
N ARG A 641 28.26 -5.65 -30.76
CA ARG A 641 27.79 -6.98 -30.34
C ARG A 641 26.60 -7.46 -31.15
N PHE A 642 25.61 -6.60 -31.39
CA PHE A 642 24.44 -6.98 -32.18
C PHE A 642 24.82 -7.33 -33.62
N ASN A 643 25.66 -6.53 -34.28
CA ASN A 643 26.14 -6.80 -35.64
C ASN A 643 26.93 -8.12 -35.75
N LYS A 644 27.58 -8.55 -34.66
CA LYS A 644 28.32 -9.83 -34.64
C LYS A 644 27.38 -11.04 -34.65
N TYR A 645 26.21 -10.95 -34.03
CA TYR A 645 25.36 -12.12 -33.78
C TYR A 645 23.99 -12.08 -34.47
N ALA A 646 23.48 -10.92 -34.88
CA ALA A 646 22.16 -10.76 -35.48
C ALA A 646 22.23 -10.46 -36.99
N VAL A 647 21.19 -10.89 -37.70
CA VAL A 647 20.92 -10.50 -39.10
C VAL A 647 19.50 -9.91 -39.24
N SER A 648 19.23 -9.17 -40.31
CA SER A 648 17.94 -8.47 -40.50
C SER A 648 16.71 -9.38 -40.56
N GLN A 649 16.88 -10.67 -40.84
CA GLN A 649 15.77 -11.64 -40.87
C GLN A 649 15.42 -12.22 -39.48
N ASP A 650 16.21 -11.91 -38.46
CA ASP A 650 15.99 -12.44 -37.11
C ASP A 650 14.80 -11.77 -36.41
N HIS A 651 14.08 -12.57 -35.62
CA HIS A 651 13.28 -12.05 -34.52
C HIS A 651 14.24 -11.75 -33.36
N ILE A 652 14.38 -10.48 -32.99
CA ILE A 652 15.29 -10.05 -31.93
C ILE A 652 14.49 -9.71 -30.67
N VAL A 653 14.97 -10.24 -29.54
CA VAL A 653 14.55 -9.83 -28.20
C VAL A 653 15.75 -9.20 -27.51
N PHE A 654 15.56 -8.03 -26.91
CA PHE A 654 16.59 -7.40 -26.09
C PHE A 654 16.11 -7.24 -24.64
N SER A 655 16.93 -7.69 -23.69
CA SER A 655 16.61 -7.69 -22.25
C SER A 655 17.83 -7.42 -21.37
N GLY A 656 17.62 -7.37 -20.05
CA GLY A 656 18.59 -6.92 -19.05
C GLY A 656 18.53 -5.41 -18.80
N GLY A 657 19.09 -4.94 -17.67
CA GLY A 657 18.92 -3.56 -17.21
C GLY A 657 19.35 -2.48 -18.21
N ILE A 658 20.31 -2.77 -19.10
CA ILE A 658 20.74 -1.84 -20.15
C ILE A 658 19.62 -1.61 -21.19
N ALA A 659 18.72 -2.58 -21.41
CA ALA A 659 17.59 -2.46 -22.32
C ALA A 659 16.52 -1.44 -21.86
N LEU A 660 16.67 -0.81 -20.69
CA LEU A 660 15.91 0.40 -20.32
C LEU A 660 16.42 1.68 -21.02
N ASN A 661 17.57 1.63 -21.70
CA ASN A 661 18.14 2.76 -22.43
C ASN A 661 17.42 2.96 -23.77
N SER A 662 16.45 3.88 -23.76
CA SER A 662 15.56 4.10 -24.92
C SER A 662 16.27 4.67 -26.15
N VAL A 663 17.42 5.32 -25.95
CA VAL A 663 18.25 5.85 -27.04
C VAL A 663 18.97 4.70 -27.75
N ALA A 664 19.60 3.80 -26.99
CA ALA A 664 20.26 2.61 -27.53
C ALA A 664 19.26 1.69 -28.25
N ASN A 665 18.08 1.47 -27.67
CA ASN A 665 17.05 0.62 -28.26
C ASN A 665 16.64 1.09 -29.67
N HIS A 666 16.31 2.38 -29.81
CA HIS A 666 15.94 2.96 -31.10
C HIS A 666 17.09 2.86 -32.11
N LYS A 667 18.33 3.11 -31.66
CA LYS A 667 19.51 3.01 -32.52
C LYS A 667 19.75 1.59 -33.03
N ILE A 668 19.57 0.57 -32.18
CA ILE A 668 19.69 -0.84 -32.55
C ILE A 668 18.61 -1.22 -33.57
N ARG A 669 17.34 -0.89 -33.29
CA ARG A 669 16.21 -1.19 -34.18
C ARG A 669 16.43 -0.60 -35.59
N THR A 670 16.76 0.68 -35.66
CA THR A 670 16.95 1.40 -36.94
C THR A 670 18.17 0.90 -37.71
N SER A 671 19.28 0.61 -37.02
CA SER A 671 20.53 0.19 -37.68
C SER A 671 20.46 -1.25 -38.22
N LEU A 672 19.77 -2.15 -37.52
CA LEU A 672 19.67 -3.56 -37.92
C LEU A 672 18.46 -3.88 -38.81
N SER A 673 17.37 -3.13 -38.64
CA SER A 673 16.07 -3.40 -39.28
C SER A 673 15.66 -4.88 -39.20
N PRO A 674 15.55 -5.45 -37.98
CA PRO A 674 15.21 -6.87 -37.81
C PRO A 674 13.75 -7.14 -38.18
N LYS A 675 13.42 -8.41 -38.44
CA LYS A 675 12.05 -8.86 -38.74
C LYS A 675 11.06 -8.48 -37.62
N SER A 676 11.51 -8.60 -36.37
CA SER A 676 10.83 -8.01 -35.22
C SER A 676 11.83 -7.63 -34.13
N PHE A 677 11.50 -6.61 -33.33
CA PHE A 677 12.30 -6.19 -32.18
C PHE A 677 11.39 -6.03 -30.97
N PHE A 678 11.54 -6.91 -29.99
CA PHE A 678 10.71 -6.92 -28.78
C PHE A 678 11.51 -6.50 -27.54
N LEU A 679 10.84 -5.73 -26.69
CA LEU A 679 11.32 -5.25 -25.41
C LEU A 679 10.24 -5.52 -24.35
N LEU A 680 10.58 -6.28 -23.31
CA LEU A 680 9.73 -6.47 -22.14
C LEU A 680 9.66 -5.15 -21.34
N PRO A 681 8.49 -4.70 -20.82
CA PRO A 681 8.42 -3.45 -20.04
C PRO A 681 9.28 -3.48 -18.75
N ALA A 682 9.39 -4.64 -18.10
CA ALA A 682 10.19 -4.84 -16.89
C ALA A 682 11.60 -5.37 -17.20
N GLN A 683 12.41 -4.64 -17.98
CA GLN A 683 13.77 -5.07 -18.36
C GLN A 683 14.79 -5.16 -17.22
N HIS A 684 14.55 -4.43 -16.13
CA HIS A 684 15.36 -4.54 -14.92
C HIS A 684 15.03 -5.83 -14.16
N ASP A 685 15.70 -6.07 -13.04
CA ASP A 685 15.61 -7.36 -12.35
C ASP A 685 14.21 -7.74 -11.84
N ALA A 686 13.24 -6.83 -11.83
CA ALA A 686 11.86 -7.24 -11.58
C ALA A 686 11.34 -8.23 -12.65
N GLY A 687 11.75 -8.09 -13.92
CA GLY A 687 11.36 -9.01 -14.99
C GLY A 687 11.86 -10.44 -14.81
N VAL A 688 12.91 -10.64 -14.00
CA VAL A 688 13.48 -11.95 -13.70
C VAL A 688 12.45 -12.88 -13.06
N ALA A 689 11.48 -12.36 -12.30
CA ALA A 689 10.40 -13.17 -11.74
C ALA A 689 9.55 -13.84 -12.83
N ILE A 690 9.28 -13.14 -13.94
CA ILE A 690 8.59 -13.69 -15.13
C ILE A 690 9.46 -14.78 -15.76
N GLY A 691 10.76 -14.53 -15.90
CA GLY A 691 11.73 -15.49 -16.42
C GLY A 691 11.82 -16.77 -15.59
N ALA A 692 11.81 -16.63 -14.26
CA ALA A 692 11.78 -17.74 -13.33
C ALA A 692 10.50 -18.57 -13.50
N ALA A 693 9.33 -17.93 -13.63
CA ALA A 693 8.09 -18.65 -13.91
C ALA A 693 8.10 -19.35 -15.28
N ALA A 694 8.67 -18.72 -16.31
CA ALA A 694 8.83 -19.33 -17.64
C ALA A 694 9.77 -20.54 -17.60
N ALA A 695 10.84 -20.49 -16.81
CA ALA A 695 11.74 -21.62 -16.59
C ALA A 695 11.04 -22.80 -15.87
N ALA A 696 10.15 -22.51 -14.92
CA ALA A 696 9.35 -23.52 -14.25
C ALA A 696 8.39 -24.26 -15.20
N LEU A 697 7.76 -23.50 -16.11
CA LEU A 697 6.93 -24.07 -17.18
C LEU A 697 7.77 -24.92 -18.13
N TYR A 698 8.94 -24.43 -18.53
CA TYR A 698 9.87 -25.21 -19.36
C TYR A 698 10.30 -26.50 -18.66
N TRP A 699 10.67 -26.44 -17.39
CA TRP A 699 11.08 -27.61 -16.60
C TRP A 699 9.96 -28.65 -16.47
N SER A 700 8.71 -28.20 -16.27
CA SER A 700 7.57 -29.12 -16.06
C SER A 700 6.95 -29.65 -17.36
N THR A 701 7.04 -28.91 -18.47
CA THR A 701 6.36 -29.25 -19.73
C THR A 701 7.30 -29.63 -20.87
N GLY A 702 8.61 -29.37 -20.73
CA GLY A 702 9.60 -29.49 -21.80
C GLY A 702 9.50 -28.39 -22.87
N HIS A 703 8.62 -27.40 -22.71
CA HIS A 703 8.39 -26.35 -23.71
C HIS A 703 8.60 -24.95 -23.13
N VAL A 704 9.35 -24.12 -23.84
CA VAL A 704 9.53 -22.72 -23.47
C VAL A 704 8.25 -21.96 -23.86
N PRO A 705 7.56 -21.30 -22.91
CA PRO A 705 6.26 -20.70 -23.20
C PRO A 705 6.42 -19.46 -24.10
N THR A 706 5.66 -19.43 -25.19
CA THR A 706 5.45 -18.25 -26.02
C THR A 706 4.15 -17.59 -25.60
N GLY A 707 4.19 -16.32 -25.19
CA GLY A 707 3.00 -15.57 -24.79
C GLY A 707 2.60 -15.70 -23.31
N LEU A 708 3.47 -16.22 -22.43
CA LEU A 708 3.22 -16.15 -20.98
C LEU A 708 3.04 -14.70 -20.53
N PHE A 709 3.87 -13.79 -21.05
CA PHE A 709 3.69 -12.36 -20.86
C PHE A 709 2.82 -11.80 -21.99
N ASN A 710 1.55 -11.56 -21.71
CA ASN A 710 0.58 -11.00 -22.66
C ASN A 710 -0.03 -9.67 -22.19
N ASN A 711 0.25 -9.25 -20.95
CA ASN A 711 -0.28 -8.06 -20.31
C ASN A 711 0.71 -7.55 -19.26
N ASP A 712 0.88 -6.22 -19.19
CA ASP A 712 1.72 -5.55 -18.20
C ASP A 712 0.97 -5.10 -16.94
N PHE A 713 -0.37 -5.05 -16.96
CA PHE A 713 -1.21 -4.67 -15.83
C PHE A 713 -1.38 -5.82 -14.83
N LEU A 714 -0.27 -6.26 -14.23
CA LEU A 714 -0.20 -7.43 -13.36
C LEU A 714 -0.51 -7.14 -11.89
N GLY A 715 -0.68 -5.88 -11.49
CA GLY A 715 -1.12 -5.51 -10.14
C GLY A 715 -2.59 -5.80 -9.88
N VAL A 716 -3.06 -5.54 -8.66
CA VAL A 716 -4.44 -5.76 -8.24
C VAL A 716 -5.33 -4.70 -8.87
N VAL A 717 -6.48 -5.14 -9.37
CA VAL A 717 -7.59 -4.25 -9.73
C VAL A 717 -8.35 -3.91 -8.45
N TYR A 718 -8.37 -2.63 -8.10
CA TYR A 718 -9.12 -2.11 -6.97
C TYR A 718 -10.49 -1.63 -7.42
N ASP A 719 -11.50 -1.79 -6.57
CA ASP A 719 -12.87 -1.35 -6.83
C ASP A 719 -13.21 -0.04 -6.09
N LEU A 720 -14.44 0.43 -6.24
CA LEU A 720 -14.90 1.65 -5.57
C LEU A 720 -14.98 1.51 -4.04
N ASN A 721 -15.22 0.31 -3.51
CA ASN A 721 -15.22 0.08 -2.07
C ASN A 721 -13.81 0.30 -1.51
N ASP A 722 -12.78 -0.20 -2.20
CA ASP A 722 -11.39 0.04 -1.84
C ASP A 722 -11.07 1.55 -1.80
N VAL A 723 -11.58 2.30 -2.79
CA VAL A 723 -11.43 3.77 -2.85
C VAL A 723 -12.16 4.45 -1.70
N PHE A 724 -13.40 4.09 -1.40
CA PHE A 724 -14.16 4.67 -0.28
C PHE A 724 -13.51 4.36 1.07
N LEU A 725 -12.97 3.15 1.24
CA LEU A 725 -12.20 2.77 2.43
C LEU A 725 -10.88 3.55 2.57
N ALA A 726 -10.26 3.95 1.47
CA ALA A 726 -9.10 4.84 1.51
C ALA A 726 -9.50 6.30 1.82
N LEU A 727 -10.57 6.79 1.17
CA LEU A 727 -11.13 8.14 1.37
C LEU A 727 -11.54 8.37 2.80
N ASN A 728 -12.01 7.31 3.43
CA ASN A 728 -12.24 7.26 4.86
C ASN A 728 -11.04 7.86 5.61
N LYS A 729 -9.78 7.46 5.47
CA LYS A 729 -8.68 8.06 6.26
C LYS A 729 -8.55 9.61 6.13
N TYR A 730 -9.13 10.22 5.09
CA TYR A 730 -8.96 11.63 4.72
C TYR A 730 -10.25 12.41 4.44
N SER A 731 -11.45 11.94 4.83
CA SER A 731 -12.72 12.51 4.33
C SER A 731 -12.93 13.99 4.67
N ASN A 732 -12.34 14.48 5.77
CA ASN A 732 -12.39 15.90 6.14
C ASN A 732 -11.48 16.79 5.27
N ARG A 733 -10.58 16.19 4.49
CA ARG A 733 -9.55 16.88 3.68
C ARG A 733 -9.79 16.80 2.18
N VAL A 734 -10.72 15.95 1.72
CA VAL A 734 -10.98 15.74 0.30
C VAL A 734 -12.46 15.91 -0.01
N LYS A 735 -12.75 16.36 -1.23
CA LYS A 735 -14.09 16.35 -1.82
C LYS A 735 -14.10 15.36 -2.97
N ILE A 736 -15.25 14.70 -3.16
CA ILE A 736 -15.46 13.75 -4.24
C ILE A 736 -16.61 14.24 -5.13
N SER A 737 -16.43 14.14 -6.43
CA SER A 737 -17.46 14.46 -7.42
C SER A 737 -17.51 13.39 -8.49
N LYS A 738 -18.71 13.10 -9.01
CA LYS A 738 -18.86 12.27 -10.21
C LYS A 738 -18.56 13.13 -11.44
N VAL A 739 -17.74 12.63 -12.35
CA VAL A 739 -17.30 13.33 -13.56
C VAL A 739 -17.27 12.37 -14.74
N ASP A 740 -17.48 12.92 -15.94
CA ASP A 740 -17.24 12.19 -17.18
C ASP A 740 -15.84 12.48 -17.75
N THR A 741 -15.45 11.71 -18.75
CA THR A 741 -14.15 11.84 -19.43
C THR A 741 -13.98 13.20 -20.12
N GLN A 742 -15.05 13.82 -20.61
CA GLN A 742 -14.99 15.09 -21.32
C GLN A 742 -14.70 16.26 -20.37
N VAL A 743 -15.23 16.22 -19.14
CA VAL A 743 -14.90 17.17 -18.07
C VAL A 743 -13.42 17.08 -17.72
N ILE A 744 -12.88 15.87 -17.53
CA ILE A 744 -11.46 15.67 -17.25
C ILE A 744 -10.59 16.20 -18.41
N ALA A 745 -10.92 15.86 -19.65
CA ALA A 745 -10.20 16.37 -20.83
C ALA A 745 -10.24 17.91 -20.91
N THR A 746 -11.38 18.52 -20.59
CA THR A 746 -11.53 19.98 -20.54
C THR A 746 -10.65 20.60 -19.45
N GLN A 747 -10.62 20.02 -18.26
CA GLN A 747 -9.78 20.50 -17.15
C GLN A 747 -8.29 20.35 -17.48
N LEU A 748 -7.88 19.21 -18.04
CA LEU A 748 -6.51 19.01 -18.55
C LEU A 748 -6.14 20.10 -19.55
N SER A 749 -7.02 20.44 -20.50
CA SER A 749 -6.75 21.48 -21.52
C SER A 749 -6.58 22.89 -20.94
N LYS A 750 -7.05 23.10 -19.70
CA LYS A 750 -6.90 24.33 -18.91
C LYS A 750 -5.62 24.33 -18.06
N GLY A 751 -4.77 23.31 -18.19
CA GLY A 751 -3.49 23.18 -17.49
C GLY A 751 -3.57 22.46 -16.15
N LYS A 752 -4.71 21.83 -15.81
CA LYS A 752 -4.84 21.01 -14.61
C LYS A 752 -4.03 19.71 -14.74
N VAL A 753 -3.52 19.20 -13.62
CA VAL A 753 -2.72 17.97 -13.55
C VAL A 753 -3.39 16.98 -12.62
N PHE A 754 -3.73 15.80 -13.15
CA PHE A 754 -4.45 14.77 -12.41
C PHE A 754 -3.61 13.52 -12.22
N GLY A 755 -3.70 12.93 -11.03
CA GLY A 755 -3.39 11.52 -10.85
C GLY A 755 -4.50 10.69 -11.49
N HIS A 756 -4.15 9.65 -12.23
CA HIS A 756 -5.07 8.69 -12.83
C HIS A 756 -4.81 7.32 -12.21
N PHE A 757 -5.84 6.78 -11.57
CA PHE A 757 -5.81 5.47 -10.93
C PHE A 757 -6.91 4.61 -11.54
N SER A 758 -6.51 3.63 -12.35
CA SER A 758 -7.45 2.73 -12.99
C SER A 758 -8.17 1.84 -11.98
N LEU A 759 -9.49 1.73 -12.14
CA LEU A 759 -10.34 0.74 -11.44
C LEU A 759 -10.70 -0.46 -12.32
N THR A 760 -10.17 -0.51 -13.54
CA THR A 760 -10.41 -1.62 -14.48
C THR A 760 -9.13 -2.39 -14.80
N LEU A 761 -7.97 -1.77 -14.57
CA LEU A 761 -6.65 -2.35 -14.79
C LEU A 761 -5.84 -2.36 -13.49
N GLY A 762 -5.06 -3.43 -13.32
CA GLY A 762 -4.03 -3.52 -12.30
C GLY A 762 -2.91 -2.50 -12.52
N SER A 763 -2.02 -2.33 -11.54
CA SER A 763 -0.81 -1.53 -11.75
C SER A 763 0.13 -2.18 -12.77
N GLU A 764 0.89 -1.34 -13.46
CA GLU A 764 1.88 -1.75 -14.45
C GLU A 764 3.07 -2.47 -13.78
N PHE A 765 3.50 -3.59 -14.36
CA PHE A 765 4.70 -4.31 -13.93
C PHE A 765 5.93 -3.77 -14.66
N GLY A 766 6.77 -3.04 -13.91
CA GLY A 766 7.97 -2.40 -14.44
C GLY A 766 8.10 -0.94 -13.94
N PRO A 767 9.08 -0.19 -14.47
CA PRO A 767 9.43 1.12 -13.93
C PRO A 767 8.65 2.29 -14.55
N ARG A 768 7.78 2.03 -15.53
CA ARG A 768 7.04 3.05 -16.28
C ARG A 768 5.57 2.96 -15.94
N ALA A 769 4.93 4.12 -15.75
CA ALA A 769 3.48 4.19 -15.76
C ALA A 769 3.00 4.30 -17.20
N LEU A 770 2.04 3.47 -17.56
CA LEU A 770 1.51 3.27 -18.90
C LEU A 770 -0.01 3.50 -18.93
N GLY A 771 -0.55 4.19 -17.92
CA GLY A 771 -1.92 4.66 -17.88
C GLY A 771 -2.72 4.16 -16.68
N ALA A 772 -2.31 3.09 -16.00
CA ALA A 772 -3.05 2.56 -14.86
C ALA A 772 -2.71 3.29 -13.55
N ARG A 773 -1.45 3.71 -13.38
CA ARG A 773 -0.98 4.52 -12.25
C ARG A 773 -0.14 5.70 -12.75
N SER A 774 -0.82 6.64 -13.41
CA SER A 774 -0.19 7.75 -14.14
C SER A 774 -0.51 9.12 -13.55
N ILE A 775 0.36 10.10 -13.78
CA ILE A 775 0.03 11.52 -13.69
C ILE A 775 -0.11 12.03 -15.12
N LEU A 776 -1.28 12.62 -15.42
CA LEU A 776 -1.67 13.07 -16.74
C LEU A 776 -1.77 14.60 -16.78
N ALA A 777 -1.30 15.20 -17.86
CA ALA A 777 -1.33 16.65 -18.06
C ALA A 777 -1.36 17.06 -19.54
N ASP A 778 -1.60 18.35 -19.79
CA ASP A 778 -1.53 18.96 -21.12
C ASP A 778 -0.08 18.95 -21.68
N PRO A 779 0.15 18.41 -22.90
CA PRO A 779 1.49 18.31 -23.46
C PRO A 779 2.00 19.59 -24.14
N ARG A 780 1.14 20.61 -24.32
CA ARG A 780 1.43 21.72 -25.24
C ARG A 780 2.39 22.76 -24.66
N LYS A 781 2.30 23.00 -23.35
CA LYS A 781 2.92 24.15 -22.67
C LYS A 781 4.10 23.77 -21.79
N LYS A 782 5.24 24.41 -21.97
CA LYS A 782 6.45 24.17 -21.16
C LYS A 782 6.25 24.52 -19.68
N GLU A 783 5.31 25.41 -19.38
CA GLU A 783 4.88 25.74 -18.01
C GLU A 783 4.34 24.51 -17.28
N THR A 784 3.63 23.62 -17.98
CA THR A 784 3.16 22.33 -17.42
C THR A 784 4.34 21.47 -17.00
N TRP A 785 5.35 21.35 -17.85
CA TRP A 785 6.57 20.61 -17.55
C TRP A 785 7.31 21.19 -16.33
N LEU A 786 7.41 22.52 -16.24
CA LEU A 786 8.02 23.22 -15.09
C LEU A 786 7.23 22.96 -13.81
N HIS A 787 5.90 23.08 -13.88
CA HIS A 787 5.01 22.88 -12.75
C HIS A 787 5.14 21.46 -12.17
N ILE A 788 5.05 20.44 -13.03
CA ILE A 788 5.12 19.04 -12.60
C ILE A 788 6.50 18.74 -11.99
N ASN A 789 7.60 19.15 -12.62
CA ASN A 789 8.94 18.89 -12.07
C ASN A 789 9.16 19.56 -10.71
N ARG A 790 8.73 20.82 -10.55
CA ARG A 790 9.00 21.61 -9.33
C ARG A 790 8.05 21.31 -8.18
N TRP A 791 6.77 21.13 -8.45
CA TRP A 791 5.71 21.18 -7.44
C TRP A 791 4.99 19.86 -7.21
N ILE A 792 5.14 18.90 -8.11
CA ILE A 792 4.57 17.56 -7.97
C ILE A 792 5.68 16.53 -7.77
N LYS A 793 6.69 16.53 -8.65
CA LYS A 793 7.79 15.55 -8.62
C LYS A 793 8.94 15.92 -7.69
N TYR A 794 9.12 17.21 -7.41
CA TYR A 794 10.24 17.76 -6.64
C TYR A 794 11.61 17.31 -7.17
N ARG A 795 11.79 17.40 -8.49
CA ARG A 795 12.99 16.95 -9.21
C ARG A 795 13.54 18.02 -10.15
N GLU A 796 14.67 17.72 -10.76
CA GLU A 796 15.51 18.65 -11.51
C GLU A 796 14.84 19.16 -12.82
N ASP A 797 15.05 20.44 -13.14
CA ASP A 797 14.52 21.15 -14.32
C ASP A 797 15.28 20.78 -15.62
N PHE A 798 15.56 19.50 -15.84
CA PHE A 798 16.01 18.97 -17.15
C PHE A 798 15.40 17.60 -17.46
N ARG A 799 14.61 17.04 -16.53
CA ARG A 799 14.05 15.70 -16.65
C ARG A 799 12.87 15.71 -17.62
N PRO A 800 12.92 14.99 -18.76
CA PRO A 800 11.81 14.98 -19.70
C PRO A 800 10.59 14.20 -19.16
N PHE A 801 9.45 14.45 -19.80
CA PHE A 801 8.24 13.64 -19.68
C PHE A 801 7.93 12.95 -21.00
N ALA A 802 7.06 11.94 -20.97
CA ALA A 802 6.73 11.15 -22.14
C ALA A 802 5.35 11.55 -22.69
N PRO A 803 5.19 11.65 -24.02
CA PRO A 803 3.87 11.73 -24.62
C PRO A 803 3.22 10.34 -24.65
N MET A 804 1.90 10.31 -24.43
CA MET A 804 1.04 9.20 -24.81
C MET A 804 0.11 9.64 -25.94
N VAL A 805 -0.04 8.82 -26.96
CA VAL A 805 -0.79 9.12 -28.20
C VAL A 805 -1.58 7.90 -28.64
N THR A 806 -2.74 8.09 -29.26
CA THR A 806 -3.49 6.95 -29.82
C THR A 806 -2.69 6.29 -30.94
N SER A 807 -2.66 4.95 -30.99
CA SER A 807 -1.88 4.20 -32.00
C SER A 807 -2.16 4.67 -33.42
N GLU A 808 -3.43 4.91 -33.76
CA GLU A 808 -3.85 5.38 -35.09
C GLU A 808 -3.38 6.80 -35.47
N SER A 809 -2.87 7.57 -34.50
CA SER A 809 -2.42 8.95 -34.72
C SER A 809 -0.92 9.13 -34.50
N ALA A 810 -0.20 8.11 -34.02
CA ALA A 810 1.20 8.23 -33.62
C ALA A 810 2.11 8.73 -34.76
N GLU A 811 1.97 8.16 -35.96
CA GLU A 811 2.81 8.50 -37.13
C GLU A 811 2.64 9.95 -37.60
N ILE A 812 1.53 10.60 -37.23
CA ILE A 812 1.24 12.00 -37.58
C ILE A 812 2.17 12.95 -36.82
N PHE A 813 2.52 12.61 -35.57
CA PHE A 813 3.26 13.49 -34.65
C PHE A 813 4.71 13.05 -34.46
N PHE A 814 4.99 11.76 -34.61
CA PHE A 814 6.29 11.15 -34.31
C PHE A 814 6.81 10.36 -35.52
N ASP A 815 8.13 10.29 -35.66
CA ASP A 815 8.79 9.45 -36.66
C ASP A 815 8.87 7.99 -36.17
N CYS A 816 7.71 7.32 -36.18
CA CYS A 816 7.57 5.92 -35.85
C CYS A 816 6.52 5.28 -36.78
N ASN A 817 6.78 4.05 -37.22
CA ASN A 817 5.88 3.24 -38.05
C ASN A 817 5.47 1.92 -37.38
N VAL A 818 5.67 1.84 -36.06
CA VAL A 818 5.39 0.68 -35.22
C VAL A 818 4.78 1.15 -33.90
N ASP A 819 4.02 0.28 -33.25
CA ASP A 819 3.55 0.52 -31.89
C ASP A 819 4.70 0.53 -30.89
N LEU A 820 4.67 1.51 -29.99
CA LEU A 820 5.65 1.72 -28.92
C LEU A 820 4.92 1.77 -27.55
N PRO A 821 4.32 0.67 -27.08
CA PRO A 821 3.40 0.70 -25.95
C PRO A 821 4.08 0.92 -24.58
N TYR A 822 5.41 0.78 -24.49
CA TYR A 822 6.12 0.65 -23.20
C TYR A 822 7.02 1.83 -22.83
N MET A 823 7.08 2.90 -23.64
CA MET A 823 8.02 4.00 -23.45
C MET A 823 9.50 3.54 -23.36
N LEU A 824 9.87 2.51 -24.10
CA LEU A 824 11.23 1.95 -24.12
C LEU A 824 12.05 2.40 -25.33
N GLU A 825 11.51 3.25 -26.18
CA GLU A 825 12.20 3.78 -27.36
C GLU A 825 11.99 5.29 -27.45
N ILE A 826 13.03 5.98 -27.92
CA ILE A 826 13.01 7.40 -28.22
C ILE A 826 12.85 7.58 -29.73
N VAL A 827 12.00 8.49 -30.16
CA VAL A 827 11.76 8.77 -31.59
C VAL A 827 11.75 10.26 -31.84
N GLU A 828 11.95 10.69 -33.08
CA GLU A 828 11.88 12.11 -33.41
C GLU A 828 10.45 12.62 -33.34
N VAL A 829 10.26 13.81 -32.78
CA VAL A 829 9.01 14.57 -32.93
C VAL A 829 9.10 15.29 -34.28
N ARG A 830 8.09 15.12 -35.13
CA ARG A 830 8.06 15.76 -36.45
C ARG A 830 8.11 17.28 -36.31
N ASP A 831 8.87 17.93 -37.18
CA ASP A 831 9.24 19.35 -37.06
C ASP A 831 8.05 20.28 -36.78
N GLY A 832 6.93 20.09 -37.49
CA GLY A 832 5.72 20.92 -37.34
C GLY A 832 5.02 20.83 -35.98
N TYR A 833 5.35 19.84 -35.16
CA TYR A 833 4.70 19.60 -33.85
C TYR A 833 5.62 19.80 -32.66
N ARG A 834 6.92 20.08 -32.87
CA ARG A 834 7.89 20.25 -31.78
C ARG A 834 7.48 21.33 -30.79
N GLU A 835 7.04 22.48 -31.30
CA GLU A 835 6.53 23.60 -30.49
C GLU A 835 5.15 23.29 -29.90
N ALA A 836 4.26 22.68 -30.70
CA ALA A 836 2.90 22.30 -30.27
C ALA A 836 2.88 21.25 -29.14
N LEU A 837 3.97 20.48 -28.98
CA LEU A 837 4.16 19.46 -27.94
C LEU A 837 5.28 19.83 -26.97
N GLY A 838 5.45 21.12 -26.68
CA GLY A 838 6.61 21.64 -25.95
C GLY A 838 6.85 21.10 -24.53
N ALA A 839 5.86 20.48 -23.87
CA ALA A 839 6.05 19.87 -22.55
C ALA A 839 6.65 18.45 -22.59
N VAL A 840 6.63 17.81 -23.75
CA VAL A 840 7.01 16.40 -23.95
C VAL A 840 8.10 16.22 -25.03
N THR A 841 8.35 17.24 -25.85
CA THR A 841 9.49 17.31 -26.76
C THR A 841 10.78 17.61 -25.97
N HIS A 842 11.80 16.77 -26.15
CA HIS A 842 13.12 16.96 -25.58
C HIS A 842 13.89 18.09 -26.28
N VAL A 843 15.01 18.53 -25.68
CA VAL A 843 15.84 19.62 -26.22
C VAL A 843 16.46 19.31 -27.59
N ASP A 844 16.62 18.03 -27.92
CA ASP A 844 17.13 17.55 -29.21
C ASP A 844 16.01 17.24 -30.23
N GLY A 845 14.75 17.60 -29.93
CA GLY A 845 13.62 17.37 -30.82
C GLY A 845 13.04 15.95 -30.77
N THR A 846 13.49 15.11 -29.84
CA THR A 846 13.00 13.74 -29.67
C THR A 846 11.95 13.61 -28.56
N ALA A 847 11.26 12.48 -28.49
CA ALA A 847 10.37 12.15 -27.38
C ALA A 847 10.35 10.63 -27.13
N ARG A 848 10.04 10.24 -25.89
CA ARG A 848 9.90 8.83 -25.51
C ARG A 848 8.42 8.45 -25.48
N VAL A 849 7.92 7.96 -26.59
CA VAL A 849 6.49 7.81 -26.88
C VAL A 849 5.88 6.57 -26.24
N GLN A 850 4.63 6.70 -25.80
CA GLN A 850 3.71 5.58 -25.56
C GLN A 850 2.60 5.59 -26.60
N THR A 851 2.47 4.54 -27.40
CA THR A 851 1.25 4.33 -28.20
C THR A 851 0.17 3.66 -27.34
N VAL A 852 -1.06 4.12 -27.51
CA VAL A 852 -2.23 3.72 -26.73
C VAL A 852 -3.25 3.10 -27.67
N ASP A 853 -3.49 1.81 -27.49
CA ASP A 853 -4.50 1.06 -28.22
C ASP A 853 -5.78 0.90 -27.42
N LYS A 854 -6.93 0.95 -28.11
CA LYS A 854 -8.26 0.86 -27.50
C LYS A 854 -8.52 -0.48 -26.81
N SER A 855 -7.94 -1.59 -27.28
CA SER A 855 -8.15 -2.91 -26.69
C SER A 855 -7.40 -3.10 -25.38
N ARG A 856 -6.24 -2.43 -25.22
CA ARG A 856 -5.38 -2.55 -24.03
C ARG A 856 -5.76 -1.58 -22.94
N THR A 857 -5.98 -0.31 -23.28
CA THR A 857 -6.23 0.78 -22.32
C THR A 857 -7.41 1.65 -22.75
N PRO A 858 -8.64 1.09 -22.75
CA PRO A 858 -9.83 1.75 -23.31
C PRO A 858 -10.17 3.08 -22.63
N GLU A 859 -9.91 3.21 -21.32
CA GLU A 859 -10.16 4.44 -20.56
C GLU A 859 -9.25 5.60 -20.99
N ILE A 860 -7.96 5.31 -21.21
CA ILE A 860 -6.97 6.29 -21.66
C ILE A 860 -7.20 6.64 -23.13
N HIS A 861 -7.50 5.65 -23.98
CA HIS A 861 -7.85 5.90 -25.38
C HIS A 861 -9.04 6.85 -25.50
N ARG A 862 -10.10 6.61 -24.71
CA ARG A 862 -11.27 7.51 -24.64
C ARG A 862 -10.87 8.92 -24.19
N LEU A 863 -10.02 9.03 -23.17
CA LEU A 863 -9.55 10.32 -22.67
C LEU A 863 -8.74 11.09 -23.74
N LEU A 864 -7.85 10.42 -24.47
CA LEU A 864 -7.10 11.02 -25.57
C LEU A 864 -8.03 11.51 -26.68
N LYS A 865 -9.05 10.73 -27.05
CA LYS A 865 -10.06 11.15 -28.04
C LYS A 865 -10.92 12.32 -27.55
N SER A 866 -11.31 12.34 -26.28
CA SER A 866 -11.99 13.51 -25.71
C SER A 866 -11.09 14.75 -25.70
N PHE A 867 -9.80 14.59 -25.44
CA PHE A 867 -8.82 15.68 -25.48
C PHE A 867 -8.56 16.19 -26.90
N GLU A 868 -8.54 15.28 -27.89
CA GLU A 868 -8.45 15.59 -29.32
C GLU A 868 -9.61 16.47 -29.78
N VAL A 869 -10.85 16.15 -29.39
CA VAL A 869 -12.04 16.97 -29.72
C VAL A 869 -11.91 18.41 -29.20
N ILE A 870 -11.25 18.60 -28.05
CA ILE A 870 -11.12 19.91 -27.39
C ILE A 870 -9.93 20.71 -27.92
N THR A 871 -8.82 20.04 -28.22
CA THR A 871 -7.52 20.70 -28.46
C THR A 871 -6.99 20.52 -29.88
N GLY A 872 -7.58 19.59 -30.66
CA GLY A 872 -7.06 19.13 -31.94
C GLY A 872 -5.90 18.14 -31.83
N LEU A 873 -5.50 17.72 -30.62
CA LEU A 873 -4.36 16.82 -30.40
C LEU A 873 -4.78 15.58 -29.60
N PRO A 874 -4.60 14.35 -30.13
CA PRO A 874 -4.81 13.10 -29.38
C PRO A 874 -3.56 12.73 -28.55
N VAL A 875 -2.95 13.72 -27.88
CA VAL A 875 -1.70 13.56 -27.12
C VAL A 875 -1.88 14.08 -25.70
N LEU A 876 -1.41 13.32 -24.71
CA LEU A 876 -1.28 13.77 -23.33
C LEU A 876 0.14 13.55 -22.81
N LEU A 877 0.56 14.37 -21.85
CA LEU A 877 1.76 14.10 -21.07
C LEU A 877 1.45 12.99 -20.07
N ASN A 878 2.28 11.95 -20.04
CA ASN A 878 2.23 10.87 -19.06
C ASN A 878 3.54 10.83 -18.24
N THR A 879 3.41 10.70 -16.93
CA THR A 879 4.52 10.37 -16.03
C THR A 879 4.06 9.46 -14.90
N SER A 880 5.01 8.84 -14.20
CA SER A 880 4.73 7.91 -13.11
C SER A 880 3.88 8.54 -12.00
N PHE A 881 2.96 7.83 -11.37
CA PHE A 881 2.22 8.38 -10.23
C PHE A 881 3.02 8.21 -8.93
N ASN A 882 3.97 9.12 -8.70
CA ASN A 882 4.85 9.18 -7.52
C ASN A 882 5.59 10.52 -7.42
N VAL A 883 6.31 10.73 -6.31
CA VAL A 883 7.32 11.79 -6.13
C VAL A 883 8.75 11.25 -6.24
N ARG A 884 9.75 12.15 -6.27
CA ARG A 884 11.17 11.75 -6.26
C ARG A 884 11.48 10.86 -5.05
N GLY A 885 12.21 9.77 -5.31
CA GLY A 885 12.66 8.84 -4.28
C GLY A 885 11.59 7.87 -3.76
N GLN A 886 10.35 7.95 -4.27
CA GLN A 886 9.29 7.01 -3.94
C GLN A 886 8.91 6.11 -5.14
N PRO A 887 8.46 4.88 -4.90
CA PRO A 887 7.87 4.00 -5.92
C PRO A 887 6.54 4.54 -6.47
N ILE A 888 6.10 4.05 -7.65
CA ILE A 888 4.73 4.28 -8.17
C ILE A 888 3.72 3.82 -7.11
N VAL A 889 2.62 4.57 -6.94
CA VAL A 889 1.54 4.18 -6.03
C VAL A 889 0.90 2.87 -6.47
N GLU A 890 0.59 2.02 -5.50
CA GLU A 890 -0.11 0.74 -5.69
C GLU A 890 -1.57 0.85 -5.28
N THR A 891 -1.80 1.34 -4.05
CA THR A 891 -3.12 1.35 -3.41
C THR A 891 -3.83 2.70 -3.54
N PRO A 892 -5.18 2.75 -3.44
CA PRO A 892 -5.92 4.01 -3.45
C PRO A 892 -5.47 4.98 -2.35
N ILE A 893 -5.10 4.47 -1.16
CA ILE A 893 -4.63 5.31 -0.06
C ILE A 893 -3.33 6.04 -0.40
N GLN A 894 -2.40 5.37 -1.09
CA GLN A 894 -1.15 6.00 -1.53
C GLN A 894 -1.41 7.09 -2.58
N ALA A 895 -2.40 6.91 -3.46
CA ALA A 895 -2.81 7.93 -4.43
C ALA A 895 -3.43 9.16 -3.75
N LEU A 896 -4.22 8.99 -2.68
CA LEU A 896 -4.74 10.09 -1.86
C LEU A 896 -3.64 10.80 -1.08
N GLU A 897 -2.67 10.05 -0.55
CA GLU A 897 -1.51 10.63 0.13
C GLU A 897 -0.71 11.52 -0.82
N MET A 898 -0.52 11.08 -2.08
CA MET A 898 0.06 11.89 -3.15
C MET A 898 -0.72 13.19 -3.41
N LEU A 899 -2.06 13.13 -3.46
CA LEU A 899 -2.89 14.34 -3.64
C LEU A 899 -2.68 15.35 -2.51
N LEU A 900 -2.64 14.88 -1.27
CA LEU A 900 -2.54 15.72 -0.07
C LEU A 900 -1.13 16.24 0.20
N SER A 901 -0.10 15.64 -0.38
CA SER A 901 1.31 16.04 -0.18
C SER A 901 1.91 16.77 -1.37
N THR A 902 1.17 16.97 -2.46
CA THR A 902 1.67 17.57 -3.71
C THR A 902 0.70 18.59 -4.32
N GLN A 903 1.12 19.27 -5.38
CA GLN A 903 0.27 20.19 -6.14
C GLN A 903 -0.55 19.51 -7.24
N LEU A 904 -0.94 18.24 -7.06
CA LEU A 904 -1.95 17.64 -7.93
C LEU A 904 -3.28 18.37 -7.75
N ASP A 905 -3.99 18.62 -8.85
CA ASP A 905 -5.32 19.23 -8.82
C ASP A 905 -6.39 18.23 -8.36
N GLY A 906 -6.17 16.94 -8.60
CA GLY A 906 -7.05 15.87 -8.16
C GLY A 906 -6.56 14.48 -8.55
N VAL A 907 -7.32 13.46 -8.16
CA VAL A 907 -7.12 12.06 -8.55
C VAL A 907 -8.40 11.52 -9.15
N VAL A 908 -8.30 10.93 -10.34
CA VAL A 908 -9.40 10.29 -11.05
C VAL A 908 -9.40 8.80 -10.72
N PHE A 909 -10.52 8.32 -10.18
CA PHE A 909 -10.84 6.92 -9.91
C PHE A 909 -12.07 6.52 -10.72
N GLY A 910 -11.88 6.02 -11.94
CA GLY A 910 -12.99 5.73 -12.86
C GLY A 910 -13.82 6.99 -13.17
N GLU A 911 -15.09 7.00 -12.77
CA GLU A 911 -16.01 8.14 -12.95
C GLU A 911 -15.97 9.16 -11.80
N TYR A 912 -15.01 9.06 -10.88
CA TYR A 912 -14.93 9.94 -9.72
C TYR A 912 -13.66 10.77 -9.75
N LEU A 913 -13.80 12.07 -9.49
CA LEU A 913 -12.72 13.00 -9.26
C LEU A 913 -12.66 13.34 -7.77
N VAL A 914 -11.52 13.05 -7.16
CA VAL A 914 -11.20 13.42 -5.77
C VAL A 914 -10.26 14.61 -5.78
N GLU A 915 -10.64 15.67 -5.09
CA GLU A 915 -9.87 16.91 -4.98
C GLU A 915 -9.66 17.25 -3.50
N VAL A 916 -8.73 18.16 -3.20
CA VAL A 916 -8.59 18.67 -1.83
C VAL A 916 -9.79 19.55 -1.48
N ASN A 917 -10.30 19.43 -0.25
CA ASN A 917 -11.48 20.13 0.27
C ASN A 917 -11.25 21.62 0.58
N THR A 918 -10.12 22.18 0.15
CA THR A 918 -9.78 23.59 0.32
C THR A 918 -9.11 24.12 -0.92
N ASP A 919 -9.49 25.32 -1.34
CA ASP A 919 -8.74 26.07 -2.32
C ASP A 919 -7.33 26.36 -1.78
N LEU A 920 -6.32 26.08 -2.59
CA LEU A 920 -4.90 26.36 -2.27
C LEU A 920 -4.62 27.83 -1.97
N ASP A 921 -5.53 28.71 -2.38
CA ASP A 921 -5.45 30.16 -2.20
C ASP A 921 -6.08 30.65 -0.89
N VAL A 922 -6.65 29.76 -0.07
CA VAL A 922 -7.22 30.11 1.24
C VAL A 922 -6.13 30.66 2.16
N LEU A 923 -6.33 31.89 2.63
CA LEU A 923 -5.55 32.47 3.72
C LEU A 923 -5.93 31.76 5.02
N VAL A 924 -4.92 31.27 5.73
CA VAL A 924 -5.06 30.71 7.08
C VAL A 924 -5.61 31.82 7.98
N SER A 925 -6.71 31.52 8.67
CA SER A 925 -7.32 32.38 9.69
C SER A 925 -7.16 31.78 11.08
N ALA A 926 -7.53 32.53 12.11
CA ALA A 926 -7.58 32.02 13.49
C ALA A 926 -8.45 30.76 13.64
N GLU A 927 -9.48 30.59 12.81
CA GLU A 927 -10.44 29.47 12.84
C GLU A 927 -9.98 28.25 12.04
N THR A 928 -8.85 28.37 11.34
CA THR A 928 -8.32 27.31 10.48
C THR A 928 -7.72 26.20 11.33
N ILE A 929 -8.06 24.96 11.04
CA ILE A 929 -7.42 23.78 11.62
C ILE A 929 -6.33 23.31 10.67
N LEU A 930 -5.11 23.18 11.18
CA LEU A 930 -3.95 22.73 10.43
C LEU A 930 -3.64 21.27 10.74
N GLN A 931 -3.26 20.52 9.73
CA GLN A 931 -2.75 19.17 9.92
C GLN A 931 -1.59 18.89 8.97
N PHE A 932 -0.57 18.18 9.47
CA PHE A 932 0.56 17.78 8.64
C PHE A 932 0.09 16.98 7.42
N ALA A 933 0.64 17.33 6.25
CA ALA A 933 0.46 16.52 5.06
C ALA A 933 1.08 15.13 5.25
N PRO A 934 0.55 14.09 4.58
CA PRO A 934 1.12 12.74 4.65
C PRO A 934 2.62 12.74 4.37
N GLY A 935 3.39 12.02 5.19
CA GLY A 935 4.85 11.94 5.07
C GLY A 935 5.63 13.15 5.59
N VAL A 936 4.98 14.18 6.13
CA VAL A 936 5.67 15.28 6.82
C VAL A 936 5.97 14.87 8.26
N LEU A 937 7.24 14.99 8.64
CA LEU A 937 7.74 14.71 9.98
C LEU A 937 8.37 15.97 10.57
N LEU A 938 8.07 16.25 11.83
CA LEU A 938 8.74 17.28 12.61
C LEU A 938 9.85 16.61 13.45
N GLN A 939 11.09 17.00 13.23
CA GLN A 939 12.25 16.48 13.96
C GLN A 939 12.82 17.56 14.87
N VAL A 940 13.11 17.19 16.12
CA VAL A 940 13.75 18.08 17.10
C VAL A 940 15.13 17.53 17.41
N SER A 941 16.15 18.38 17.29
CA SER A 941 17.52 18.07 17.71
C SER A 941 17.97 19.05 18.77
N ASN A 942 18.66 18.55 19.80
CA ASN A 942 19.28 19.35 20.85
C ASN A 942 20.79 19.28 20.67
N ASP A 943 21.45 20.42 20.45
CA ASP A 943 22.91 20.51 20.35
C ASP A 943 23.58 21.00 21.65
N GLY A 944 22.84 21.01 22.76
CA GLY A 944 23.33 21.38 24.08
C GLY A 944 23.26 22.88 24.39
N GLN A 945 23.00 23.75 23.40
CA GLN A 945 22.76 25.18 23.61
C GLN A 945 21.38 25.64 23.13
N ASP A 946 20.83 25.08 22.04
CA ASP A 946 19.51 25.45 21.51
C ASP A 946 18.71 24.23 21.01
N MET A 947 17.38 24.26 21.18
CA MET A 947 16.48 23.34 20.47
C MET A 947 16.30 23.79 19.02
N LYS A 948 16.69 22.94 18.07
CA LYS A 948 16.46 23.15 16.63
C LYS A 948 15.35 22.22 16.15
N CYS A 949 14.36 22.81 15.49
CA CYS A 949 13.21 22.11 14.93
C CYS A 949 13.31 22.10 13.40
N TYR A 950 13.04 20.95 12.79
CA TYR A 950 13.15 20.73 11.35
C TYR A 950 11.90 20.04 10.82
N LEU A 951 11.40 20.53 9.68
CA LEU A 951 10.40 19.85 8.88
C LEU A 951 11.09 18.99 7.84
N LYS A 952 10.88 17.69 7.91
CA LYS A 952 11.27 16.72 6.88
C LYS A 952 10.01 16.33 6.11
N VAL A 953 9.95 16.68 4.83
CA VAL A 953 8.87 16.25 3.94
C VAL A 953 9.34 15.05 3.15
N ASN A 954 8.86 13.86 3.50
CA ASN A 954 9.22 12.63 2.78
C ASN A 954 8.87 12.77 1.29
N GLY A 955 9.79 12.38 0.41
CA GLY A 955 9.62 12.48 -1.05
C GLY A 955 9.97 13.84 -1.67
N GLN A 956 10.00 14.95 -0.92
CA GLN A 956 10.56 16.23 -1.41
C GLN A 956 12.10 16.27 -1.30
N GLY A 957 12.68 15.40 -0.46
CA GLY A 957 14.12 15.39 -0.18
C GLY A 957 14.62 16.67 0.50
N ARG A 958 13.71 17.43 1.12
CA ARG A 958 14.00 18.72 1.75
C ARG A 958 13.78 18.63 3.25
N THR A 959 14.79 19.01 4.00
CA THR A 959 14.70 19.30 5.43
C THR A 959 14.80 20.80 5.59
N ARG A 960 13.81 21.43 6.24
CA ARG A 960 13.79 22.88 6.47
C ARG A 960 13.81 23.18 7.95
N ARG A 961 14.70 24.08 8.37
CA ARG A 961 14.68 24.60 9.73
C ARG A 961 13.41 25.41 9.93
N VAL A 962 12.70 25.13 11.01
CA VAL A 962 11.52 25.87 11.44
C VAL A 962 11.99 27.04 12.30
N PRO A 963 11.52 28.28 12.06
CA PRO A 963 11.76 29.39 12.96
C PRO A 963 11.29 29.09 14.39
N GLN A 964 12.01 29.60 15.39
CA GLN A 964 11.77 29.23 16.78
C GLN A 964 10.39 29.67 17.29
N HIS A 965 9.86 30.80 16.81
CA HIS A 965 8.51 31.28 17.12
C HIS A 965 7.44 30.32 16.59
N LEU A 966 7.65 29.75 15.40
CA LEU A 966 6.73 28.81 14.77
C LEU A 966 6.85 27.39 15.35
N ALA A 967 8.06 26.98 15.75
CA ALA A 967 8.34 25.62 16.24
C ALA A 967 7.45 25.23 17.44
N ARG A 968 7.18 26.17 18.35
CA ARG A 968 6.29 25.93 19.51
C ARG A 968 4.86 25.61 19.07
N LEU A 969 4.35 26.36 18.10
CA LEU A 969 3.02 26.15 17.54
C LEU A 969 2.94 24.84 16.76
N LEU A 970 3.94 24.54 15.91
CA LEU A 970 3.95 23.31 15.11
C LEU A 970 4.06 22.03 15.95
N LEU A 971 4.76 22.08 17.08
CA LEU A 971 4.82 20.97 18.05
C LEU A 971 3.45 20.67 18.70
N LYS A 972 2.50 21.60 18.63
CA LYS A 972 1.16 21.49 19.19
C LYS A 972 0.08 21.21 18.15
N VAL A 973 0.41 21.23 16.86
CA VAL A 973 -0.53 20.91 15.76
C VAL A 973 -0.99 19.46 15.91
N ASP A 974 -2.28 19.27 16.18
CA ASP A 974 -2.92 17.97 16.39
C ASP A 974 -3.95 17.62 15.29
N GLY A 975 -4.27 18.57 14.41
CA GLY A 975 -5.32 18.40 13.40
C GLY A 975 -6.74 18.56 13.93
N VAL A 976 -6.90 19.09 15.15
CA VAL A 976 -8.19 19.31 15.80
C VAL A 976 -8.35 20.77 16.21
N LYS A 977 -7.32 21.37 16.82
CA LYS A 977 -7.38 22.77 17.27
C LYS A 977 -7.19 23.74 16.12
N SER A 978 -7.91 24.85 16.23
CA SER A 978 -7.73 26.01 15.36
C SER A 978 -6.41 26.73 15.66
N VAL A 979 -5.90 27.49 14.69
CA VAL A 979 -4.68 28.30 14.85
C VAL A 979 -4.80 29.25 16.04
N GLY A 980 -5.98 29.83 16.29
CA GLY A 980 -6.22 30.72 17.43
C GLY A 980 -6.09 30.03 18.78
N GLU A 981 -6.64 28.82 18.90
CA GLU A 981 -6.50 27.99 20.11
C GLU A 981 -5.04 27.57 20.32
N LEU A 982 -4.33 27.19 19.26
CA LEU A 982 -2.91 26.83 19.32
C LEU A 982 -2.04 28.03 19.76
N CYS A 983 -2.31 29.23 19.24
CA CYS A 983 -1.60 30.46 19.63
C CYS A 983 -1.80 30.74 21.13
N THR A 984 -3.03 30.64 21.61
CA THR A 984 -3.37 30.85 23.02
C THR A 984 -2.64 29.85 23.93
N GLN A 985 -2.59 28.56 23.56
CA GLN A 985 -1.83 27.54 24.29
C GLN A 985 -0.32 27.81 24.30
N CYS A 986 0.22 28.43 23.25
CA CYS A 986 1.64 28.77 23.15
C CYS A 986 2.00 30.12 23.78
N GLY A 987 1.03 30.85 24.37
CA GLY A 987 1.24 32.20 24.90
C GLY A 987 1.62 33.21 23.82
N THR A 988 1.13 33.02 22.59
CA THR A 988 1.41 33.87 21.42
C THR A 988 0.09 34.46 20.90
N GLN A 989 0.12 35.66 20.31
CA GLN A 989 -1.06 36.27 19.68
C GLN A 989 -1.19 35.83 18.21
N VAL A 990 -2.43 35.83 17.71
CA VAL A 990 -2.67 35.63 16.27
C VAL A 990 -2.34 36.95 15.57
N GLU A 991 -1.19 37.00 14.92
CA GLU A 991 -0.72 38.15 14.14
C GLU A 991 -0.79 37.86 12.64
N ASP A 992 -0.99 38.89 11.82
CA ASP A 992 -1.10 38.77 10.36
C ASP A 992 0.14 38.13 9.72
N ASP A 993 1.33 38.40 10.27
CA ASP A 993 2.59 37.81 9.80
C ASP A 993 2.63 36.29 10.03
N LEU A 994 2.14 35.81 11.17
CA LEU A 994 2.05 34.39 11.48
C LEU A 994 1.05 33.69 10.54
N LEU A 995 -0.13 34.29 10.34
CA LEU A 995 -1.14 33.76 9.43
C LEU A 995 -0.62 33.71 7.98
N THR A 996 0.13 34.73 7.57
CA THR A 996 0.80 34.77 6.26
C THR A 996 1.85 33.67 6.13
N GLU A 997 2.66 33.45 7.17
CA GLU A 997 3.66 32.39 7.19
C GLU A 997 3.01 31.00 7.13
N LEU A 998 1.97 30.74 7.94
CA LEU A 998 1.22 29.48 7.92
C LEU A 998 0.53 29.24 6.57
N SER A 999 -0.04 30.29 5.97
CA SER A 999 -0.60 30.24 4.61
C SER A 999 0.43 29.81 3.58
N ARG A 1000 1.68 30.25 3.72
CA ARG A 1000 2.79 29.79 2.87
C ARG A 1000 3.05 28.29 3.04
N TYR A 1001 3.00 27.75 4.25
CA TYR A 1001 3.18 26.31 4.47
C TYR A 1001 2.02 25.47 3.92
N VAL A 1002 0.78 25.98 3.97
CA VAL A 1002 -0.39 25.35 3.31
C VAL A 1002 -0.22 25.36 1.79
N ARG A 1003 0.16 26.51 1.20
CA ARG A 1003 0.48 26.63 -0.22
C ARG A 1003 1.66 25.76 -0.65
N LEU A 1004 2.54 25.38 0.26
CA LEU A 1004 3.65 24.46 -0.01
C LEU A 1004 3.29 22.99 0.21
N ARG A 1005 2.03 22.68 0.54
CA ARG A 1005 1.53 21.33 0.86
C ARG A 1005 2.29 20.66 2.01
N ILE A 1006 2.75 21.47 2.96
CA ILE A 1006 3.32 20.99 4.23
C ILE A 1006 2.19 20.77 5.23
N PHE A 1007 1.18 21.64 5.19
CA PHE A 1007 -0.07 21.47 5.91
C PHE A 1007 -1.24 21.33 4.94
N ASN A 1008 -2.23 20.55 5.36
CA ASN A 1008 -3.58 20.67 4.85
C ASN A 1008 -4.35 21.56 5.81
N ALA A 1009 -5.00 22.59 5.28
CA ALA A 1009 -5.90 23.44 6.05
C ALA A 1009 -7.33 22.90 5.89
N CYS A 1010 -8.14 23.07 6.93
CA CYS A 1010 -9.59 22.93 6.83
C CYS A 1010 -10.24 23.99 7.72
N LYS A 1011 -11.43 24.46 7.35
CA LYS A 1011 -12.20 25.37 8.20
C LYS A 1011 -12.78 24.57 9.37
N SER A 1012 -12.72 25.13 10.57
CA SER A 1012 -13.48 24.64 11.73
C SER A 1012 -14.92 24.37 11.31
N ARG A 1013 -15.43 23.16 11.59
CA ARG A 1013 -16.87 22.83 11.43
C ARG A 1013 -17.68 23.59 12.49
N MET A 1014 -17.78 24.91 12.38
CA MET A 1014 -18.87 25.66 12.98
C MET A 1014 -19.82 26.07 11.87
N GLY A 1015 -20.92 25.31 11.69
CA GLY A 1015 -22.09 25.82 10.95
C GLY A 1015 -22.54 25.07 9.69
N ALA A 1016 -22.44 23.74 9.61
CA ALA A 1016 -23.28 22.97 8.70
C ALA A 1016 -24.02 21.90 9.54
N ARG A 1017 -25.30 22.16 9.80
CA ARG A 1017 -26.27 21.24 10.40
C ARG A 1017 -26.65 20.16 9.41
#